data_AF-A0A5N5Z8M9-F1
#
_entry.id   AF-A0A5N5Z8M9-F1
#
_cell.length_a   1.000
_cell.length_b   1.000
_cell.length_c   1.000
_cell.angle_alpha   90.00
_cell.angle_beta   90.00
_cell.angle_gamma   90.00
#
_symmetry.space_group_name_H-M   'P 1'
#
loop_
_entity.id
_entity.type
_entity.pdbx_description
1 polymer ?
#
loop_
_entity_poly.entity_id
_entity_poly.type
_entity_poly.pdbx_seq_one_letter_code
_entity_poly.pdbx_strand_id
1 'polypeptide(L)'
;MNLYSKTLLPLIVFFMFSFLGKVWAQNVKFEEEESFFPNAEVLKEEKINWGYLTVPENWEHPEKRKIKIAVSVLKNRSNKENADATVFIQGGPGASGVMNILNWLNHPIRESNDIVLVDIRGTGLSEPRLCPDLGDEFLEILAKNQSPLEDEKQKTAAAMLCKQELLNRGVDVDAYHSTSIANDLHALKDALKYKHWNVYGVSYGTYVAQVYANNYPDDVKSLILDSVIDNITNYYTENTSNYIQSLSKVFKECENDPECNSSYPELEKIYYETIAKLEKEPITVKVDSYLIDSGEFTYNAEDFKVAVQQGLYNKQLVEIIPLLIYQTYNRNEGALSNLVEAFSSLLNMDYGVYYCVSCNEALPRNEYASYEKNAAQFEKLKGGISFYKSDFKVCEQWNATKDSVAVISVESLQNASYPVLILSGGYDPITPEDNGHNLVRKLTNSKIVVAPTYGHTPGFTDIGNEVTKNFIEAPSKVDVNAYSEAEKVSFVSNIEMNAGISEMGTSLSQLDPFFIGPLAIAVFVMIAFVFIYTFNFIKKKYNTMPDKVIRILSTITSVIGIFLIANFVLAVLKVSEINYFILAFGLPTTYNYLFTTIIIFSIFLILTFLYFILKIKKIDERSIIFSVIFSNILLLIYMTYWGVVVI
;
A
#
# COMPACT_ATOMS: atom_id res chain seq x y z
N MET A 1 1.78 -62.17 -35.55
CA MET A 1 1.57 -60.72 -35.32
C MET A 1 0.96 -60.56 -33.93
N ASN A 2 1.41 -59.58 -33.15
CA ASN A 2 0.91 -59.19 -31.80
C ASN A 2 1.40 -59.95 -30.55
N LEU A 3 2.69 -59.77 -30.20
CA LEU A 3 3.10 -59.79 -28.78
C LEU A 3 4.14 -58.71 -28.40
N TYR A 4 4.76 -58.01 -29.36
CA TYR A 4 5.79 -56.99 -29.09
C TYR A 4 5.28 -55.54 -28.97
N SER A 5 3.97 -55.29 -29.15
CA SER A 5 3.41 -53.93 -29.18
C SER A 5 2.91 -53.41 -27.81
N LYS A 6 2.68 -54.27 -26.81
CA LYS A 6 2.09 -53.86 -25.52
C LYS A 6 3.08 -53.50 -24.42
N THR A 7 4.36 -53.85 -24.56
CA THR A 7 5.42 -53.51 -23.59
C THR A 7 6.28 -52.34 -24.02
N LEU A 8 6.36 -52.03 -25.32
CA LEU A 8 7.14 -50.89 -25.81
C LEU A 8 6.48 -49.54 -25.52
N LEU A 9 5.14 -49.45 -25.57
CA LEU A 9 4.40 -48.21 -25.36
C LEU A 9 4.57 -47.63 -23.94
N PRO A 10 4.42 -48.40 -22.83
CA PRO A 10 4.67 -47.88 -21.50
C PRO A 10 6.15 -47.58 -21.25
N LEU A 11 7.09 -48.32 -21.87
CA LEU A 11 8.52 -48.05 -21.75
C LEU A 11 8.95 -46.78 -22.49
N ILE A 12 8.36 -46.48 -23.65
CA ILE A 12 8.60 -45.23 -24.40
C ILE A 12 7.99 -44.04 -23.68
N VAL A 13 6.78 -44.19 -23.10
CA VAL A 13 6.15 -43.14 -22.27
C VAL A 13 6.97 -42.89 -21.00
N PHE A 14 7.42 -43.94 -20.31
CA PHE A 14 8.27 -43.81 -19.12
C PHE A 14 9.66 -43.23 -19.45
N PHE A 15 10.26 -43.62 -20.59
CA PHE A 15 11.50 -43.01 -21.07
C PHE A 15 11.31 -41.54 -21.44
N MET A 16 10.24 -41.17 -22.16
CA MET A 16 9.94 -39.77 -22.50
C MET A 16 9.70 -38.92 -21.26
N PHE A 17 8.93 -39.39 -20.27
CA PHE A 17 8.74 -38.68 -18.99
C PHE A 17 10.07 -38.54 -18.22
N SER A 18 10.90 -39.58 -18.20
CA SER A 18 12.22 -39.52 -17.54
C SER A 18 13.24 -38.63 -18.27
N PHE A 19 13.10 -38.48 -19.59
CA PHE A 19 13.94 -37.59 -20.40
C PHE A 19 13.48 -36.13 -20.27
N LEU A 20 12.17 -35.87 -20.33
CA LEU A 20 11.59 -34.54 -20.12
C LEU A 20 11.92 -34.02 -18.71
N GLY A 21 11.70 -34.82 -17.66
CA GLY A 21 12.05 -34.43 -16.28
C GLY A 21 13.55 -34.17 -16.08
N LYS A 22 14.44 -34.92 -16.75
CA LYS A 22 15.89 -34.68 -16.70
C LYS A 22 16.35 -33.44 -17.48
N VAL A 23 15.69 -33.13 -18.59
CA VAL A 23 15.99 -31.92 -19.39
C VAL A 23 15.56 -30.65 -18.64
N TRP A 24 14.44 -30.70 -17.91
CA TRP A 24 13.97 -29.57 -17.10
C TRP A 24 14.90 -29.32 -15.90
N ALA A 25 15.38 -30.38 -15.24
CA ALA A 25 16.32 -30.26 -14.12
C ALA A 25 17.69 -29.65 -14.46
N GLN A 26 18.16 -29.74 -15.72
CA GLN A 26 19.41 -29.10 -16.14
C GLN A 26 19.30 -27.58 -16.35
N ASN A 27 18.08 -27.06 -16.42
CA ASN A 27 17.83 -25.65 -16.74
C ASN A 27 17.48 -24.78 -15.53
N VAL A 28 17.28 -25.40 -14.37
CA VAL A 28 16.93 -24.73 -13.11
C VAL A 28 18.14 -24.67 -12.19
N LYS A 29 18.49 -23.48 -11.68
CA LYS A 29 19.58 -23.30 -10.72
C LYS A 29 19.21 -22.21 -9.72
N PHE A 30 19.33 -22.50 -8.43
CA PHE A 30 19.28 -21.48 -7.38
C PHE A 30 20.69 -21.00 -7.07
N GLU A 31 20.92 -19.71 -7.19
CA GLU A 31 22.20 -19.04 -6.90
C GLU A 31 21.99 -18.08 -5.73
N GLU A 32 22.76 -18.28 -4.66
CA GLU A 32 22.69 -17.42 -3.49
C GLU A 32 23.28 -16.04 -3.79
N GLU A 33 22.67 -15.02 -3.19
CA GLU A 33 23.14 -13.64 -3.20
C GLU A 33 23.40 -13.18 -1.76
N GLU A 34 24.24 -12.15 -1.59
CA GLU A 34 24.57 -11.64 -0.25
C GLU A 34 23.35 -10.98 0.41
N SER A 35 22.72 -10.03 -0.29
CA SER A 35 21.47 -9.40 0.11
C SER A 35 20.90 -8.56 -1.02
N PHE A 36 19.58 -8.52 -1.13
CA PHE A 36 18.89 -7.53 -1.98
C PHE A 36 18.79 -6.15 -1.32
N PHE A 37 19.03 -6.04 -0.01
CA PHE A 37 18.87 -4.82 0.77
C PHE A 37 20.09 -4.56 1.66
N PRO A 38 21.30 -4.36 1.08
CA PRO A 38 22.55 -4.27 1.85
C PRO A 38 22.58 -3.10 2.86
N ASN A 39 21.76 -2.07 2.64
CA ASN A 39 21.68 -0.88 3.48
C ASN A 39 20.59 -0.96 4.56
N ALA A 40 19.76 -2.01 4.59
CA ALA A 40 18.69 -2.14 5.56
C ALA A 40 19.21 -2.80 6.85
N GLU A 41 19.60 -1.99 7.84
CA GLU A 41 20.17 -2.49 9.12
C GLU A 41 19.27 -3.52 9.82
N VAL A 42 17.94 -3.31 9.80
CA VAL A 42 16.97 -4.24 10.41
C VAL A 42 17.02 -5.65 9.82
N LEU A 43 17.50 -5.81 8.59
CA LEU A 43 17.61 -7.11 7.92
C LEU A 43 18.94 -7.82 8.18
N LYS A 44 19.97 -7.12 8.65
CA LYS A 44 21.30 -7.70 8.90
C LYS A 44 21.33 -8.67 10.08
N GLU A 45 20.44 -8.47 11.05
CA GLU A 45 20.32 -9.33 12.22
C GLU A 45 19.46 -10.57 11.96
N GLU A 46 18.78 -10.61 10.81
CA GLU A 46 17.80 -11.64 10.46
C GLU A 46 18.45 -12.78 9.66
N LYS A 47 18.02 -14.02 9.92
CA LYS A 47 18.47 -15.19 9.14
C LYS A 47 17.69 -15.29 7.83
N ILE A 48 18.24 -14.73 6.76
CA ILE A 48 17.60 -14.68 5.45
C ILE A 48 18.57 -15.22 4.40
N ASN A 49 18.09 -16.16 3.58
CA ASN A 49 18.81 -16.60 2.40
C ASN A 49 18.26 -15.86 1.19
N TRP A 50 19.11 -15.09 0.52
CA TRP A 50 18.78 -14.35 -0.69
C TRP A 50 19.28 -15.13 -1.89
N GLY A 51 18.60 -15.00 -3.02
CA GLY A 51 19.11 -15.60 -4.24
C GLY A 51 18.19 -15.48 -5.44
N TYR A 52 18.72 -15.93 -6.56
CA TYR A 52 18.02 -16.01 -7.82
C TYR A 52 17.77 -17.45 -8.21
N LEU A 53 16.53 -17.78 -8.54
CA LEU A 53 16.21 -18.99 -9.28
C LEU A 53 16.28 -18.67 -10.79
N THR A 54 17.29 -19.22 -11.45
CA THR A 54 17.38 -19.20 -12.92
C THR A 54 16.47 -20.27 -13.50
N VAL A 55 15.53 -19.88 -14.37
CA VAL A 55 14.58 -20.76 -15.06
C VAL A 55 14.50 -20.39 -16.55
N PRO A 56 13.95 -21.25 -17.42
CA PRO A 56 13.62 -20.83 -18.77
C PRO A 56 12.57 -19.72 -18.79
N GLU A 57 12.72 -18.78 -19.72
CA GLU A 57 11.67 -17.77 -19.96
C GLU A 57 10.39 -18.46 -20.43
N ASN A 58 10.51 -19.30 -21.46
CA ASN A 58 9.40 -20.06 -22.01
C ASN A 58 9.60 -21.55 -21.69
N TRP A 59 8.71 -22.11 -20.86
CA TRP A 59 8.76 -23.51 -20.44
C TRP A 59 8.49 -24.50 -21.59
N GLU A 60 7.88 -24.06 -22.69
CA GLU A 60 7.70 -24.86 -23.91
C GLU A 60 8.95 -24.87 -24.80
N HIS A 61 9.83 -23.86 -24.64
CA HIS A 61 11.08 -23.69 -25.38
C HIS A 61 12.27 -23.43 -24.43
N PRO A 62 12.58 -24.39 -23.54
CA PRO A 62 13.46 -24.17 -22.40
C PRO A 62 14.91 -23.84 -22.76
N GLU A 63 15.31 -24.10 -24.01
CA GLU A 63 16.65 -23.86 -24.54
C GLU A 63 16.90 -22.43 -25.04
N LYS A 64 15.85 -21.63 -25.26
CA LYS A 64 15.98 -20.33 -25.96
C LYS A 64 16.57 -19.23 -25.09
N ARG A 65 15.92 -18.93 -23.97
CA ARG A 65 16.26 -17.81 -23.09
C ARG A 65 15.97 -18.17 -21.64
N LYS A 66 16.77 -17.62 -20.74
CA LYS A 66 16.65 -17.80 -19.28
C LYS A 66 16.35 -16.47 -18.61
N ILE A 67 15.61 -16.54 -17.52
CA ILE A 67 15.28 -15.42 -16.64
C ILE A 67 15.69 -15.77 -15.21
N LYS A 68 15.82 -14.75 -14.36
CA LYS A 68 16.10 -14.93 -12.93
C LYS A 68 14.91 -14.46 -12.11
N ILE A 69 14.48 -15.31 -11.20
CA ILE A 69 13.40 -15.03 -10.26
C ILE A 69 14.04 -14.69 -8.91
N ALA A 70 13.82 -13.48 -8.40
CA ALA A 70 14.33 -13.06 -7.10
C ALA A 70 13.54 -13.73 -5.97
N VAL A 71 14.27 -14.28 -5.00
CA VAL A 71 13.70 -15.02 -3.88
C VAL A 71 14.40 -14.65 -2.58
N SER A 72 13.61 -14.46 -1.54
CA SER A 72 14.09 -14.31 -0.16
C SER A 72 13.48 -15.40 0.71
N VAL A 73 14.32 -16.21 1.35
CA VAL A 73 13.89 -17.25 2.28
C VAL A 73 14.19 -16.79 3.70
N LEU A 74 13.18 -16.27 4.39
CA LEU A 74 13.27 -15.88 5.79
C LEU A 74 13.19 -17.16 6.63
N LYS A 75 14.28 -17.52 7.31
CA LYS A 75 14.31 -18.71 8.14
C LYS A 75 13.41 -18.56 9.36
N ASN A 76 12.81 -19.68 9.77
CA ASN A 76 11.96 -19.76 10.94
C ASN A 76 12.68 -19.32 12.22
N ARG A 77 11.95 -18.64 13.11
CA ARG A 77 12.52 -18.06 14.35
C ARG A 77 12.85 -19.13 15.40
N SER A 78 12.15 -20.26 15.41
CA SER A 78 12.41 -21.37 16.32
C SER A 78 13.69 -22.18 16.02
N ASN A 79 14.40 -21.88 14.93
CA ASN A 79 15.56 -22.63 14.45
C ASN A 79 15.29 -24.14 14.26
N LYS A 80 14.03 -24.49 13.97
CA LYS A 80 13.65 -25.85 13.64
C LYS A 80 14.33 -26.23 12.32
N GLU A 81 15.19 -27.25 12.38
CA GLU A 81 15.74 -27.87 11.19
C GLU A 81 14.61 -28.55 10.39
N ASN A 82 14.66 -28.44 9.07
CA ASN A 82 13.63 -28.97 8.16
C ASN A 82 12.21 -28.49 8.51
N ALA A 83 12.07 -27.21 8.85
CA ALA A 83 10.78 -26.57 8.98
C ALA A 83 9.98 -26.69 7.67
N ASP A 84 8.65 -26.72 7.79
CA ASP A 84 7.79 -26.49 6.64
C ASP A 84 8.00 -25.05 6.13
N ALA A 85 7.63 -24.79 4.88
CA ALA A 85 7.69 -23.45 4.30
C ALA A 85 6.31 -22.94 3.93
N THR A 86 6.17 -21.62 3.88
CA THR A 86 5.05 -20.91 3.28
C THR A 86 5.58 -20.06 2.14
N VAL A 87 5.14 -20.35 0.91
CA VAL A 87 5.42 -19.49 -0.25
C VAL A 87 4.35 -18.42 -0.37
N PHE A 88 4.78 -17.16 -0.47
CA PHE A 88 3.90 -16.01 -0.63
C PHE A 88 3.87 -15.57 -2.09
N ILE A 89 2.67 -15.45 -2.66
CA ILE A 89 2.42 -15.03 -4.03
C ILE A 89 1.66 -13.71 -3.97
N GLN A 90 2.38 -12.63 -4.27
CA GLN A 90 1.83 -11.28 -4.29
C GLN A 90 0.89 -11.06 -5.49
N GLY A 91 -0.03 -10.10 -5.34
CA GLY A 91 -0.99 -9.69 -6.37
C GLY A 91 -0.50 -8.61 -7.33
N GLY A 92 -1.43 -7.77 -7.77
CA GLY A 92 -1.25 -6.76 -8.83
C GLY A 92 -2.03 -7.17 -10.09
N PRO A 93 -1.48 -7.99 -11.01
CA PRO A 93 -0.10 -8.49 -11.07
C PRO A 93 0.94 -7.38 -11.17
N GLY A 94 2.19 -7.66 -10.82
CA GLY A 94 3.30 -6.69 -10.91
C GLY A 94 3.68 -6.04 -9.58
N ALA A 95 3.06 -6.41 -8.46
CA ALA A 95 3.55 -6.03 -7.14
C ALA A 95 4.59 -7.05 -6.64
N SER A 96 5.68 -6.55 -6.06
CA SER A 96 6.82 -7.39 -5.62
C SER A 96 6.51 -8.17 -4.33
N GLY A 97 6.77 -9.47 -4.35
CA GLY A 97 6.69 -10.32 -3.16
C GLY A 97 7.90 -10.15 -2.23
N VAL A 98 9.09 -9.90 -2.78
CA VAL A 98 10.31 -9.66 -2.00
C VAL A 98 10.28 -8.33 -1.26
N MET A 99 9.74 -7.27 -1.87
CA MET A 99 9.59 -5.96 -1.22
C MET A 99 8.61 -5.97 -0.03
N ASN A 100 7.78 -7.02 0.11
CA ASN A 100 6.91 -7.21 1.27
C ASN A 100 7.64 -7.73 2.52
N ILE A 101 8.96 -7.82 2.52
CA ILE A 101 9.72 -8.50 3.57
C ILE A 101 9.42 -8.03 4.99
N LEU A 102 9.21 -6.72 5.19
CA LEU A 102 8.92 -6.17 6.52
C LEU A 102 7.60 -6.70 7.11
N ASN A 103 6.60 -6.96 6.28
CA ASN A 103 5.33 -7.57 6.69
C ASN A 103 5.52 -9.03 7.18
N TRP A 104 6.57 -9.71 6.68
CA TRP A 104 6.84 -11.11 6.95
C TRP A 104 7.90 -11.35 8.03
N LEU A 105 8.71 -10.35 8.38
CA LEU A 105 9.77 -10.47 9.39
C LEU A 105 9.24 -10.94 10.74
N ASN A 106 8.12 -10.37 11.18
CA ASN A 106 7.48 -10.64 12.47
C ASN A 106 6.16 -11.40 12.32
N HIS A 107 5.85 -11.90 11.12
CA HIS A 107 4.61 -12.62 10.88
C HIS A 107 4.57 -13.92 11.71
N PRO A 108 3.49 -14.23 12.43
CA PRO A 108 3.42 -15.38 13.35
C PRO A 108 3.70 -16.76 12.70
N ILE A 109 3.37 -16.95 11.42
CA ILE A 109 3.77 -18.13 10.64
C ILE A 109 5.28 -18.39 10.70
N ARG A 110 6.11 -17.34 10.71
CA ARG A 110 7.58 -17.43 10.71
C ARG A 110 8.13 -18.00 12.03
N GLU A 111 7.34 -18.09 13.09
CA GLU A 111 7.77 -18.75 14.33
C GLU A 111 8.19 -20.20 14.09
N SER A 112 7.47 -20.92 13.22
CA SER A 112 7.66 -22.35 13.00
C SER A 112 7.88 -22.76 11.54
N ASN A 113 7.65 -21.86 10.57
CA ASN A 113 7.82 -22.10 9.14
C ASN A 113 8.85 -21.13 8.55
N ASP A 114 9.58 -21.58 7.52
CA ASP A 114 10.33 -20.67 6.67
C ASP A 114 9.33 -19.88 5.80
N ILE A 115 9.58 -18.59 5.55
CA ILE A 115 8.79 -17.80 4.61
C ILE A 115 9.57 -17.64 3.31
N VAL A 116 8.98 -18.05 2.20
CA VAL A 116 9.55 -17.90 0.86
C VAL A 116 8.83 -16.75 0.16
N LEU A 117 9.51 -15.61 0.07
CA LEU A 117 9.05 -14.46 -0.70
C LEU A 117 9.62 -14.56 -2.10
N VAL A 118 8.77 -14.41 -3.10
CA VAL A 118 9.15 -14.53 -4.51
C VAL A 118 8.62 -13.34 -5.29
N ASP A 119 9.49 -12.75 -6.10
CA ASP A 119 9.07 -11.85 -7.16
C ASP A 119 8.79 -12.68 -8.40
N ILE A 120 7.53 -12.74 -8.84
CA ILE A 120 7.19 -13.47 -10.07
C ILE A 120 8.00 -12.94 -11.26
N ARG A 121 8.07 -13.74 -12.34
CA ARG A 121 8.81 -13.42 -13.56
C ARG A 121 8.60 -11.96 -14.02
N GLY A 122 9.70 -11.20 -14.04
CA GLY A 122 9.74 -9.80 -14.51
C GLY A 122 9.39 -8.73 -13.48
N THR A 123 8.94 -9.10 -12.28
CA THR A 123 8.53 -8.19 -11.20
C THR A 123 9.68 -7.89 -10.24
N GLY A 124 9.64 -6.74 -9.58
CA GLY A 124 10.51 -6.37 -8.47
C GLY A 124 11.97 -6.54 -8.84
N LEU A 125 12.67 -7.42 -8.15
CA LEU A 125 14.09 -7.67 -8.33
C LEU A 125 14.39 -8.79 -9.34
N SER A 126 13.36 -9.43 -9.91
CA SER A 126 13.50 -10.45 -10.95
C SER A 126 13.98 -9.85 -12.28
N GLU A 127 14.80 -10.62 -13.00
CA GLU A 127 15.42 -10.20 -14.26
C GLU A 127 14.90 -11.02 -15.44
N PRO A 128 14.58 -10.39 -16.59
CA PRO A 128 14.68 -8.96 -16.86
C PRO A 128 13.53 -8.16 -16.24
N ARG A 129 13.81 -6.93 -15.78
CA ARG A 129 12.77 -5.93 -15.47
C ARG A 129 11.96 -5.60 -16.72
N LEU A 130 10.64 -5.55 -16.61
CA LEU A 130 9.72 -5.22 -17.71
C LEU A 130 9.20 -3.78 -17.55
N CYS A 131 9.82 -2.84 -18.26
CA CYS A 131 9.43 -1.41 -18.29
C CYS A 131 9.20 -0.81 -16.88
N PRO A 132 10.25 -0.74 -16.04
CA PRO A 132 10.12 -0.34 -14.64
C PRO A 132 9.53 1.05 -14.42
N ASP A 133 9.69 1.96 -15.39
CA ASP A 133 9.27 3.36 -15.28
C ASP A 133 7.84 3.60 -15.80
N LEU A 134 7.13 2.55 -16.25
CA LEU A 134 5.79 2.69 -16.84
C LEU A 134 4.74 3.15 -15.81
N GLY A 135 4.93 2.82 -14.53
CA GLY A 135 4.07 3.30 -13.45
C GLY A 135 4.17 4.81 -13.24
N ASP A 136 5.40 5.35 -13.28
CA ASP A 136 5.65 6.79 -13.17
C ASP A 136 5.06 7.53 -14.38
N GLU A 137 5.20 6.97 -15.60
CA GLU A 137 4.57 7.53 -16.79
C GLU A 137 3.02 7.54 -16.69
N PHE A 138 2.43 6.52 -16.08
CA PHE A 138 0.98 6.49 -15.84
C PHE A 138 0.54 7.50 -14.78
N LEU A 139 1.35 7.72 -13.75
CA LEU A 139 1.10 8.76 -12.76
C LEU A 139 1.16 10.16 -13.38
N GLU A 140 2.13 10.41 -14.27
CA GLU A 140 2.22 11.65 -15.06
C GLU A 140 1.03 11.86 -15.99
N ILE A 141 0.44 10.79 -16.54
CA ILE A 141 -0.80 10.87 -17.31
C ILE A 141 -1.96 11.25 -16.38
N LEU A 142 -2.09 10.57 -15.23
CA LEU A 142 -3.16 10.79 -14.25
C LEU A 142 -3.13 12.20 -13.65
N ALA A 143 -1.95 12.79 -13.47
CA ALA A 143 -1.79 14.12 -12.90
C ALA A 143 -2.35 15.27 -13.78
N LYS A 144 -2.63 14.99 -15.06
CA LYS A 144 -3.11 16.00 -16.02
C LYS A 144 -4.63 16.12 -16.01
N ASN A 145 -5.11 17.34 -16.22
CA ASN A 145 -6.52 17.58 -16.53
C ASN A 145 -6.83 17.36 -18.02
N GLN A 146 -6.96 16.11 -18.44
CA GLN A 146 -7.34 15.77 -19.81
C GLN A 146 -8.58 14.87 -19.86
N SER A 147 -9.13 14.67 -21.05
CA SER A 147 -10.32 13.82 -21.20
C SER A 147 -9.96 12.35 -20.97
N PRO A 148 -10.88 11.51 -20.45
CA PRO A 148 -10.63 10.07 -20.26
C PRO A 148 -10.18 9.34 -21.54
N LEU A 149 -10.62 9.81 -22.72
CA LEU A 149 -10.19 9.26 -24.00
C LEU A 149 -8.71 9.57 -24.32
N GLU A 150 -8.21 10.74 -23.91
CA GLU A 150 -6.82 11.10 -24.11
C GLU A 150 -5.91 10.38 -23.11
N ASP A 151 -6.37 10.17 -21.86
CA ASP A 151 -5.69 9.28 -20.91
C ASP A 151 -5.58 7.86 -21.46
N GLU A 152 -6.69 7.29 -21.93
CA GLU A 152 -6.73 5.95 -22.54
C GLU A 152 -5.73 5.86 -23.70
N LYS A 153 -5.69 6.86 -24.56
CA LYS A 153 -4.78 6.91 -25.70
C LYS A 153 -3.31 7.01 -25.28
N GLN A 154 -2.97 7.86 -24.31
CA GLN A 154 -1.61 8.01 -23.80
C GLN A 154 -1.15 6.73 -23.08
N LYS A 155 -1.98 6.16 -22.19
CA LYS A 155 -1.70 4.88 -21.52
C LYS A 155 -1.49 3.76 -22.53
N THR A 156 -2.35 3.68 -23.56
CA THR A 156 -2.23 2.68 -24.62
C THR A 156 -0.94 2.86 -25.41
N ALA A 157 -0.58 4.09 -25.78
CA ALA A 157 0.66 4.37 -26.49
C ALA A 157 1.89 3.97 -25.66
N ALA A 158 1.95 4.36 -24.39
CA ALA A 158 3.02 4.00 -23.46
C ALA A 158 3.15 2.48 -23.28
N ALA A 159 2.05 1.77 -23.05
CA ALA A 159 2.05 0.30 -22.93
C ALA A 159 2.51 -0.39 -24.23
N MET A 160 2.11 0.09 -25.40
CA MET A 160 2.55 -0.47 -26.69
C MET A 160 4.02 -0.16 -27.00
N LEU A 161 4.53 1.01 -26.58
CA LEU A 161 5.95 1.33 -26.63
C LEU A 161 6.75 0.38 -25.73
N CYS A 162 6.29 0.15 -24.50
CA CYS A 162 6.85 -0.86 -23.62
C CYS A 162 6.88 -2.24 -24.29
N LYS A 163 5.76 -2.73 -24.83
CA LYS A 163 5.73 -4.00 -25.57
C LYS A 163 6.78 -4.06 -26.68
N GLN A 164 6.89 -3.00 -27.48
CA GLN A 164 7.86 -2.94 -28.57
C GLN A 164 9.30 -2.98 -28.06
N GLU A 165 9.61 -2.28 -26.96
CA GLU A 165 10.92 -2.34 -26.31
C GLU A 165 11.24 -3.76 -25.82
N LEU A 166 10.28 -4.42 -25.16
CA LEU A 166 10.43 -5.80 -24.69
C LEU A 166 10.74 -6.75 -25.86
N LEU A 167 9.99 -6.65 -26.96
CA LEU A 167 10.24 -7.46 -28.17
C LEU A 167 11.62 -7.16 -28.78
N ASN A 168 12.03 -5.90 -28.83
CA ASN A 168 13.36 -5.51 -29.31
C ASN A 168 14.50 -6.06 -28.44
N ARG A 169 14.24 -6.21 -27.13
CA ARG A 169 15.15 -6.86 -26.16
C ARG A 169 15.10 -8.39 -26.24
N GLY A 170 14.25 -8.96 -27.10
CA GLY A 170 14.09 -10.40 -27.26
C GLY A 170 13.31 -11.06 -26.12
N VAL A 171 12.52 -10.30 -25.37
CA VAL A 171 11.60 -10.83 -24.34
C VAL A 171 10.43 -11.53 -25.02
N ASP A 172 10.14 -12.74 -24.57
CA ASP A 172 8.95 -13.48 -25.00
C ASP A 172 7.76 -13.06 -24.13
N VAL A 173 7.11 -11.95 -24.51
CA VAL A 173 5.99 -11.37 -23.77
C VAL A 173 4.80 -12.33 -23.61
N ASP A 174 4.75 -13.43 -24.38
CA ASP A 174 3.68 -14.43 -24.33
C ASP A 174 3.95 -15.52 -23.30
N ALA A 175 5.20 -15.62 -22.81
CA ALA A 175 5.57 -16.56 -21.75
C ALA A 175 5.19 -16.06 -20.34
N TYR A 176 4.59 -14.87 -20.21
CA TYR A 176 4.23 -14.28 -18.92
C TYR A 176 2.74 -14.53 -18.63
N HIS A 177 2.46 -15.62 -17.90
CA HIS A 177 1.11 -16.04 -17.49
C HIS A 177 1.20 -17.00 -16.29
N SER A 178 0.07 -17.24 -15.62
CA SER A 178 -0.04 -18.00 -14.37
C SER A 178 0.46 -19.44 -14.48
N THR A 179 0.30 -20.12 -15.62
CA THR A 179 0.85 -21.48 -15.81
C THR A 179 2.38 -21.47 -15.79
N SER A 180 2.99 -20.48 -16.43
CA SER A 180 4.44 -20.34 -16.42
C SER A 180 4.97 -19.95 -15.04
N ILE A 181 4.25 -19.10 -14.31
CA ILE A 181 4.55 -18.79 -12.90
C ILE A 181 4.41 -20.04 -12.02
N ALA A 182 3.40 -20.88 -12.24
CA ALA A 182 3.22 -22.14 -11.51
C ALA A 182 4.41 -23.10 -11.73
N ASN A 183 4.95 -23.16 -12.94
CA ASN A 183 6.16 -23.95 -13.23
C ASN A 183 7.39 -23.38 -12.51
N ASP A 184 7.52 -22.05 -12.41
CA ASP A 184 8.59 -21.40 -11.65
C ASP A 184 8.50 -21.77 -10.16
N LEU A 185 7.29 -21.76 -9.58
CA LEU A 185 7.06 -22.12 -8.18
C LEU A 185 7.38 -23.59 -7.90
N HIS A 186 7.00 -24.49 -8.80
CA HIS A 186 7.33 -25.92 -8.70
C HIS A 186 8.85 -26.13 -8.71
N ALA A 187 9.53 -25.51 -9.69
CA ALA A 187 10.98 -25.53 -9.81
C ALA A 187 11.68 -24.91 -8.59
N LEU A 188 11.13 -23.83 -8.04
CA LEU A 188 11.63 -23.18 -6.84
C LEU A 188 11.55 -24.10 -5.62
N LYS A 189 10.39 -24.73 -5.42
CA LYS A 189 10.17 -25.66 -4.31
C LYS A 189 11.17 -26.81 -4.33
N ASP A 190 11.41 -27.39 -5.51
CA ASP A 190 12.40 -28.45 -5.71
C ASP A 190 13.83 -27.96 -5.46
N ALA A 191 14.19 -26.79 -5.99
CA ALA A 191 15.51 -26.20 -5.81
C ALA A 191 15.83 -25.89 -4.33
N LEU A 192 14.83 -25.43 -3.59
CA LEU A 192 14.91 -25.18 -2.14
C LEU A 192 14.74 -26.45 -1.29
N LYS A 193 14.46 -27.60 -1.92
CA LYS A 193 14.33 -28.93 -1.31
C LYS A 193 13.17 -29.07 -0.32
N TYR A 194 12.10 -28.29 -0.49
CA TYR A 194 10.86 -28.55 0.24
C TYR A 194 10.07 -29.65 -0.45
N LYS A 195 9.55 -30.61 0.31
CA LYS A 195 8.72 -31.69 -0.26
C LYS A 195 7.34 -31.16 -0.70
N HIS A 196 6.75 -30.35 0.16
CA HIS A 196 5.49 -29.65 0.00
C HIS A 196 5.57 -28.37 0.86
N TRP A 197 4.78 -27.36 0.54
CA TRP A 197 4.72 -26.10 1.30
C TRP A 197 3.30 -25.56 1.40
N ASN A 198 3.07 -24.64 2.33
CA ASN A 198 1.83 -23.87 2.35
C ASN A 198 1.91 -22.80 1.24
N VAL A 199 0.83 -22.59 0.51
CA VAL A 199 0.74 -21.60 -0.56
C VAL A 199 -0.18 -20.48 -0.10
N TYR A 200 0.32 -19.26 -0.02
CA TYR A 200 -0.44 -18.08 0.36
C TYR A 200 -0.44 -17.10 -0.81
N GLY A 201 -1.59 -16.99 -1.50
CA GLY A 201 -1.82 -15.98 -2.52
C GLY A 201 -2.70 -14.84 -2.00
N VAL A 202 -2.44 -13.62 -2.49
CA VAL A 202 -3.28 -12.44 -2.21
C VAL A 202 -3.74 -11.78 -3.50
N SER A 203 -4.98 -11.28 -3.54
CA SER A 203 -5.51 -10.55 -4.70
C SER A 203 -5.37 -11.38 -5.99
N TYR A 204 -4.84 -10.82 -7.08
CA TYR A 204 -4.48 -11.58 -8.29
C TYR A 204 -3.57 -12.80 -8.03
N GLY A 205 -2.71 -12.74 -7.01
CA GLY A 205 -1.91 -13.88 -6.55
C GLY A 205 -2.75 -15.06 -6.08
N THR A 206 -4.02 -14.85 -5.69
CA THR A 206 -4.97 -15.96 -5.43
C THR A 206 -5.31 -16.73 -6.70
N TYR A 207 -5.37 -16.09 -7.87
CA TYR A 207 -5.57 -16.78 -9.13
C TYR A 207 -4.32 -17.60 -9.50
N VAL A 208 -3.13 -17.02 -9.35
CA VAL A 208 -1.86 -17.75 -9.55
C VAL A 208 -1.76 -18.94 -8.59
N ALA A 209 -2.11 -18.77 -7.32
CA ALA A 209 -2.10 -19.83 -6.31
C ALA A 209 -3.09 -20.96 -6.66
N GLN A 210 -4.28 -20.61 -7.17
CA GLN A 210 -5.25 -21.57 -7.69
C GLN A 210 -4.69 -22.35 -8.88
N VAL A 211 -4.04 -21.69 -9.84
CA VAL A 211 -3.41 -22.33 -11.00
C VAL A 211 -2.26 -23.26 -10.57
N TYR A 212 -1.41 -22.81 -9.63
CA TYR A 212 -0.34 -23.62 -9.07
C TYR A 212 -0.88 -24.87 -8.38
N ALA A 213 -1.85 -24.71 -7.49
CA ALA A 213 -2.44 -25.80 -6.74
C ALA A 213 -3.22 -26.79 -7.64
N ASN A 214 -3.81 -26.31 -8.74
CA ASN A 214 -4.42 -27.15 -9.77
C ASN A 214 -3.37 -27.99 -10.54
N ASN A 215 -2.24 -27.39 -10.90
CA ASN A 215 -1.22 -28.05 -11.74
C ASN A 215 -0.28 -28.96 -10.92
N TYR A 216 -0.02 -28.59 -9.67
CA TYR A 216 0.93 -29.26 -8.77
C TYR A 216 0.29 -29.55 -7.40
N PRO A 217 -0.83 -30.32 -7.35
CA PRO A 217 -1.55 -30.55 -6.09
C PRO A 217 -0.71 -31.27 -5.02
N ASP A 218 0.27 -32.08 -5.43
CA ASP A 218 1.17 -32.80 -4.52
C ASP A 218 2.21 -31.90 -3.84
N ASP A 219 2.45 -30.70 -4.36
CA ASP A 219 3.34 -29.71 -3.73
C ASP A 219 2.63 -28.90 -2.63
N VAL A 220 1.30 -28.95 -2.57
CA VAL A 220 0.48 -28.10 -1.70
C VAL A 220 0.14 -28.81 -0.39
N LYS A 221 0.65 -28.27 0.71
CA LYS A 221 0.30 -28.71 2.06
C LYS A 221 -1.02 -28.08 2.54
N SER A 222 -1.17 -26.78 2.31
CA SER A 222 -2.37 -26.00 2.57
C SER A 222 -2.41 -24.80 1.61
N LEU A 223 -3.61 -24.30 1.32
CA LEU A 223 -3.81 -23.17 0.41
C LEU A 223 -4.55 -22.03 1.13
N ILE A 224 -3.98 -20.84 1.13
CA ILE A 224 -4.57 -19.61 1.67
C ILE A 224 -4.82 -18.65 0.50
N LEU A 225 -6.07 -18.23 0.33
CA LEU A 225 -6.53 -17.31 -0.70
C LEU A 225 -7.13 -16.08 -0.03
N ASP A 226 -6.37 -14.99 0.03
CA ASP A 226 -6.78 -13.76 0.71
C ASP A 226 -7.19 -12.68 -0.30
N SER A 227 -8.41 -12.17 -0.18
CA SER A 227 -9.06 -11.32 -1.19
C SER A 227 -9.10 -12.00 -2.56
N VAL A 228 -9.98 -13.01 -2.65
CA VAL A 228 -9.93 -14.01 -3.72
C VAL A 228 -10.61 -13.60 -5.02
N ILE A 229 -9.98 -13.95 -6.14
CA ILE A 229 -10.61 -14.02 -7.45
C ILE A 229 -11.25 -15.41 -7.59
N ASP A 230 -12.58 -15.50 -7.54
CA ASP A 230 -13.31 -16.77 -7.66
C ASP A 230 -13.57 -17.19 -9.12
N ASN A 231 -13.50 -16.22 -10.03
CA ASN A 231 -13.59 -16.43 -11.47
C ASN A 231 -12.82 -15.32 -12.22
N ILE A 232 -11.88 -15.72 -13.08
CA ILE A 232 -11.07 -14.76 -13.83
C ILE A 232 -11.85 -14.06 -14.95
N THR A 233 -12.98 -14.63 -15.40
CA THR A 233 -13.73 -14.11 -16.57
C THR A 233 -14.66 -12.94 -16.26
N ASN A 234 -14.92 -12.66 -14.98
CA ASN A 234 -15.66 -11.48 -14.52
C ASN A 234 -14.79 -10.51 -13.70
N TYR A 235 -13.51 -10.84 -13.50
CA TYR A 235 -12.59 -10.08 -12.64
C TYR A 235 -12.50 -8.59 -13.00
N TYR A 236 -12.57 -8.24 -14.29
CA TYR A 236 -12.58 -6.84 -14.74
C TYR A 236 -13.97 -6.31 -15.03
N THR A 237 -14.93 -7.17 -15.43
CA THR A 237 -16.24 -6.70 -15.90
C THR A 237 -17.14 -6.15 -14.79
N GLU A 238 -16.89 -6.51 -13.53
CA GLU A 238 -17.73 -6.14 -12.38
C GLU A 238 -17.15 -5.01 -11.52
N ASN A 239 -16.05 -4.37 -11.95
CA ASN A 239 -15.33 -3.35 -11.18
C ASN A 239 -16.22 -2.22 -10.64
N THR A 240 -17.20 -1.75 -11.43
CA THR A 240 -18.06 -0.64 -10.99
C THR A 240 -19.05 -1.10 -9.92
N SER A 241 -19.64 -2.29 -10.10
CA SER A 241 -20.52 -2.89 -9.07
C SER A 241 -19.77 -3.17 -7.78
N ASN A 242 -18.57 -3.76 -7.85
CA ASN A 242 -17.77 -4.10 -6.67
C ASN A 242 -17.42 -2.83 -5.88
N TYR A 243 -17.00 -1.78 -6.58
CA TYR A 243 -16.73 -0.47 -5.98
C TYR A 243 -17.97 0.10 -5.28
N ILE A 244 -19.12 0.18 -5.97
CA ILE A 244 -20.34 0.78 -5.40
C ILE A 244 -20.92 -0.06 -4.27
N GLN A 245 -20.84 -1.39 -4.34
CA GLN A 245 -21.29 -2.28 -3.26
C GLN A 245 -20.53 -1.96 -1.96
N SER A 246 -19.21 -1.80 -2.03
CA SER A 246 -18.37 -1.47 -0.88
C SER A 246 -18.57 -0.04 -0.40
N LEU A 247 -18.60 0.94 -1.32
CA LEU A 247 -18.84 2.35 -0.95
C LEU A 247 -20.22 2.60 -0.35
N SER A 248 -21.25 1.88 -0.81
CA SER A 248 -22.61 2.02 -0.25
C SER A 248 -22.68 1.58 1.22
N LYS A 249 -21.81 0.66 1.65
CA LYS A 249 -21.70 0.29 3.08
C LYS A 249 -21.21 1.48 3.90
N VAL A 250 -20.19 2.21 3.42
CA VAL A 250 -19.67 3.43 4.07
C VAL A 250 -20.76 4.49 4.21
N PHE A 251 -21.53 4.75 3.14
CA PHE A 251 -22.64 5.71 3.20
C PHE A 251 -23.68 5.33 4.26
N LYS A 252 -24.12 4.08 4.24
CA LYS A 252 -25.12 3.58 5.19
C LYS A 252 -24.61 3.62 6.62
N GLU A 253 -23.36 3.26 6.86
CA GLU A 253 -22.80 3.27 8.21
C GLU A 253 -22.61 4.69 8.73
N CYS A 254 -22.15 5.62 7.89
CA CYS A 254 -22.06 7.03 8.27
C CYS A 254 -23.44 7.62 8.57
N GLU A 255 -24.47 7.28 7.79
CA GLU A 255 -25.85 7.72 8.05
C GLU A 255 -26.38 7.21 9.40
N ASN A 256 -26.02 5.98 9.78
CA ASN A 256 -26.44 5.35 11.03
C ASN A 256 -25.58 5.75 12.24
N ASP A 257 -24.41 6.35 12.04
CA ASP A 257 -23.56 6.91 13.08
C ASP A 257 -23.94 8.38 13.32
N PRO A 258 -24.47 8.75 14.51
CA PRO A 258 -24.88 10.13 14.79
C PRO A 258 -23.75 11.17 14.65
N GLU A 259 -22.51 10.81 14.99
CA GLU A 259 -21.37 11.72 14.90
C GLU A 259 -20.91 11.90 13.45
N CYS A 260 -20.84 10.80 12.69
CA CYS A 260 -20.55 10.86 11.26
C CYS A 260 -21.63 11.63 10.51
N ASN A 261 -22.91 11.29 10.68
CA ASN A 261 -24.02 11.93 9.97
C ASN A 261 -24.16 13.43 10.34
N SER A 262 -23.86 13.81 11.58
CA SER A 262 -23.84 15.23 11.97
C SER A 262 -22.67 15.99 11.33
N SER A 263 -21.52 15.34 11.13
CA SER A 263 -20.34 15.95 10.49
C SER A 263 -20.45 15.96 8.97
N TYR A 264 -21.10 14.94 8.41
CA TYR A 264 -21.16 14.62 6.98
C TYR A 264 -22.60 14.27 6.52
N PRO A 265 -23.56 15.22 6.66
CA PRO A 265 -24.97 14.97 6.34
C PRO A 265 -25.21 14.75 4.83
N GLU A 266 -25.96 13.70 4.48
CA GLU A 266 -26.23 13.31 3.09
C GLU A 266 -24.95 12.90 2.31
N LEU A 267 -24.00 12.20 2.95
CA LEU A 267 -22.69 11.84 2.37
C LEU A 267 -22.75 11.26 0.95
N GLU A 268 -23.67 10.33 0.66
CA GLU A 268 -23.82 9.75 -0.69
C GLU A 268 -24.14 10.83 -1.74
N LYS A 269 -25.04 11.76 -1.41
CA LYS A 269 -25.39 12.86 -2.30
C LYS A 269 -24.19 13.77 -2.52
N ILE A 270 -23.45 14.12 -1.46
CA ILE A 270 -22.25 14.96 -1.56
C ILE A 270 -21.18 14.28 -2.42
N TYR A 271 -21.01 12.97 -2.35
CA TYR A 271 -20.12 12.22 -3.24
C TYR A 271 -20.46 12.43 -4.72
N TYR A 272 -21.73 12.23 -5.10
CA TYR A 272 -22.14 12.42 -6.51
C TYR A 272 -22.13 13.89 -6.93
N GLU A 273 -22.44 14.84 -6.05
CA GLU A 273 -22.29 16.27 -6.33
C GLU A 273 -20.82 16.66 -6.51
N THR A 274 -19.90 16.02 -5.77
CA THR A 274 -18.45 16.23 -5.92
C THR A 274 -17.99 15.81 -7.31
N ILE A 275 -18.40 14.62 -7.78
CA ILE A 275 -18.15 14.18 -9.16
C ILE A 275 -18.65 15.23 -10.15
N ALA A 276 -19.90 15.67 -10.03
CA ALA A 276 -20.50 16.65 -10.94
C ALA A 276 -19.83 18.04 -10.90
N LYS A 277 -19.23 18.43 -9.76
CA LYS A 277 -18.42 19.65 -9.64
C LYS A 277 -17.08 19.48 -10.33
N LEU A 278 -16.37 18.37 -10.09
CA LEU A 278 -15.05 18.11 -10.66
C LEU A 278 -15.07 17.99 -12.19
N GLU A 279 -16.15 17.45 -12.76
CA GLU A 279 -16.34 17.42 -14.23
C GLU A 279 -16.40 18.82 -14.86
N LYS A 280 -16.90 19.82 -14.12
CA LYS A 280 -17.01 21.20 -14.61
C LYS A 280 -15.77 22.01 -14.28
N GLU A 281 -15.23 21.77 -13.10
CA GLU A 281 -14.15 22.56 -12.51
C GLU A 281 -13.28 21.62 -11.65
N PRO A 282 -12.24 21.02 -12.24
CA PRO A 282 -11.31 20.15 -11.51
C PRO A 282 -10.42 20.97 -10.55
N ILE A 283 -9.80 20.30 -9.58
CA ILE A 283 -8.98 20.95 -8.54
C ILE A 283 -7.51 20.67 -8.84
N THR A 284 -6.70 21.71 -9.04
CA THR A 284 -5.24 21.55 -9.18
C THR A 284 -4.58 21.88 -7.87
N VAL A 285 -3.71 20.99 -7.41
CA VAL A 285 -2.93 21.14 -6.18
C VAL A 285 -1.45 21.11 -6.49
N LYS A 286 -0.65 21.74 -5.63
CA LYS A 286 0.81 21.65 -5.70
C LYS A 286 1.27 20.33 -5.10
N VAL A 287 2.29 19.76 -5.69
CA VAL A 287 2.99 18.57 -5.19
C VAL A 287 4.48 18.73 -5.40
N ASP A 288 5.28 17.90 -4.75
CA ASP A 288 6.71 17.91 -4.98
C ASP A 288 7.08 17.45 -6.38
N SER A 289 8.11 18.09 -6.96
CA SER A 289 8.57 17.78 -8.32
C SER A 289 9.25 16.42 -8.45
N TYR A 290 9.58 15.76 -7.34
CA TYR A 290 10.07 14.38 -7.38
C TYR A 290 8.93 13.38 -7.60
N LEU A 291 7.70 13.76 -7.27
CA LEU A 291 6.50 12.94 -7.43
C LEU A 291 5.89 13.13 -8.82
N ILE A 292 5.69 14.39 -9.22
CA ILE A 292 5.20 14.78 -10.55
C ILE A 292 6.12 15.87 -11.09
N ASP A 293 6.69 15.68 -12.28
CA ASP A 293 7.67 16.59 -12.89
C ASP A 293 7.16 18.04 -12.99
N SER A 294 5.86 18.21 -13.23
CA SER A 294 5.22 19.53 -13.33
C SER A 294 5.12 20.29 -12.00
N GLY A 295 5.23 19.60 -10.86
CA GLY A 295 4.97 20.13 -9.52
C GLY A 295 3.48 20.36 -9.21
N GLU A 296 2.58 19.87 -10.08
CA GLU A 296 1.13 20.01 -9.94
C GLU A 296 0.41 18.69 -10.23
N PHE A 297 -0.69 18.44 -9.50
CA PHE A 297 -1.60 17.33 -9.73
C PHE A 297 -3.03 17.88 -9.86
N THR A 298 -3.75 17.51 -10.91
CA THR A 298 -5.15 17.92 -11.06
C THR A 298 -6.11 16.77 -10.74
N TYR A 299 -6.86 16.89 -9.64
CA TYR A 299 -7.99 16.03 -9.35
C TYR A 299 -9.18 16.37 -10.26
N ASN A 300 -9.39 15.54 -11.27
CA ASN A 300 -10.62 15.48 -12.04
C ASN A 300 -11.62 14.46 -11.43
N ALA A 301 -12.77 14.28 -12.09
CA ALA A 301 -13.81 13.39 -11.59
C ALA A 301 -13.38 11.90 -11.56
N GLU A 302 -12.55 11.45 -12.49
CA GLU A 302 -11.98 10.10 -12.49
C GLU A 302 -10.96 9.91 -11.37
N ASP A 303 -10.07 10.87 -11.15
CA ASP A 303 -9.03 10.77 -10.10
C ASP A 303 -9.67 10.72 -8.71
N PHE A 304 -10.71 11.51 -8.48
CA PHE A 304 -11.49 11.45 -7.25
C PHE A 304 -12.15 10.08 -7.05
N LYS A 305 -12.72 9.50 -8.11
CA LYS A 305 -13.32 8.16 -8.05
C LYS A 305 -12.27 7.09 -7.74
N VAL A 306 -11.08 7.18 -8.35
CA VAL A 306 -9.95 6.28 -8.06
C VAL A 306 -9.47 6.45 -6.62
N ALA A 307 -9.30 7.69 -6.13
CA ALA A 307 -8.89 7.95 -4.75
C ALA A 307 -9.88 7.36 -3.72
N VAL A 308 -11.19 7.53 -3.93
CA VAL A 308 -12.20 6.94 -3.05
C VAL A 308 -12.22 5.40 -3.16
N GLN A 309 -12.05 4.84 -4.35
CA GLN A 309 -11.93 3.39 -4.52
C GLN A 309 -10.68 2.84 -3.80
N GLN A 310 -9.52 3.48 -3.95
CA GLN A 310 -8.30 3.11 -3.24
C GLN A 310 -8.45 3.25 -1.73
N GLY A 311 -9.25 4.23 -1.28
CA GLY A 311 -9.57 4.39 0.13
C GLY A 311 -10.28 3.17 0.74
N LEU A 312 -11.00 2.37 -0.05
CA LEU A 312 -11.69 1.18 0.43
C LEU A 312 -10.75 -0.03 0.65
N TYR A 313 -9.48 0.04 0.23
CA TYR A 313 -8.53 -1.06 0.41
C TYR A 313 -8.10 -1.25 1.87
N ASN A 314 -8.10 -0.19 2.68
CA ASN A 314 -7.53 -0.21 4.03
C ASN A 314 -8.52 0.38 5.04
N LYS A 315 -8.65 -0.24 6.23
CA LYS A 315 -9.58 0.23 7.28
C LYS A 315 -9.35 1.70 7.67
N GLN A 316 -8.12 2.13 7.89
CA GLN A 316 -7.81 3.53 8.24
C GLN A 316 -8.19 4.50 7.12
N LEU A 317 -8.06 4.08 5.86
CA LEU A 317 -8.55 4.89 4.74
C LEU A 317 -10.08 4.92 4.67
N VAL A 318 -10.77 3.80 4.92
CA VAL A 318 -12.23 3.74 5.03
C VAL A 318 -12.75 4.75 6.07
N GLU A 319 -12.08 4.84 7.22
CA GLU A 319 -12.42 5.78 8.29
C GLU A 319 -12.35 7.25 7.84
N ILE A 320 -11.47 7.61 6.90
CA ILE A 320 -11.36 8.99 6.38
C ILE A 320 -12.20 9.25 5.12
N ILE A 321 -12.86 8.26 4.50
CA ILE A 321 -13.63 8.46 3.27
C ILE A 321 -14.67 9.60 3.40
N PRO A 322 -15.49 9.68 4.49
CA PRO A 322 -16.41 10.79 4.66
C PRO A 322 -15.71 12.15 4.65
N LEU A 323 -14.58 12.24 5.35
CA LEU A 323 -13.76 13.45 5.41
C LEU A 323 -13.18 13.81 4.04
N LEU A 324 -12.60 12.84 3.33
CA LEU A 324 -12.05 13.01 1.97
C LEU A 324 -13.12 13.55 1.01
N ILE A 325 -14.31 12.96 1.01
CA ILE A 325 -15.42 13.40 0.15
C ILE A 325 -15.78 14.86 0.44
N TYR A 326 -15.92 15.23 1.71
CA TYR A 326 -16.28 16.60 2.09
C TYR A 326 -15.19 17.61 1.82
N GLN A 327 -13.92 17.28 2.07
CA GLN A 327 -12.81 18.20 1.79
C GLN A 327 -12.61 18.38 0.28
N THR A 328 -12.88 17.35 -0.52
CA THR A 328 -12.93 17.49 -1.98
C THR A 328 -14.09 18.37 -2.43
N TYR A 329 -15.30 18.15 -1.88
CA TYR A 329 -16.47 18.98 -2.17
C TYR A 329 -16.27 20.46 -1.84
N ASN A 330 -15.57 20.71 -0.72
CA ASN A 330 -15.21 22.04 -0.21
C ASN A 330 -13.96 22.63 -0.89
N ARG A 331 -13.32 21.89 -1.80
CA ARG A 331 -12.11 22.29 -2.53
C ARG A 331 -10.95 22.68 -1.62
N ASN A 332 -10.70 21.91 -0.56
CA ASN A 332 -9.58 22.13 0.35
C ASN A 332 -8.27 21.66 -0.29
N GLU A 333 -7.65 22.53 -1.10
CA GLU A 333 -6.42 22.23 -1.85
C GLU A 333 -5.25 21.77 -0.96
N GLY A 334 -5.12 22.32 0.25
CA GLY A 334 -4.05 21.93 1.17
C GLY A 334 -4.16 20.49 1.63
N ALA A 335 -5.36 20.05 2.03
CA ALA A 335 -5.58 18.65 2.39
C ALA A 335 -5.43 17.69 1.19
N LEU A 336 -5.91 18.10 0.02
CA LEU A 336 -5.84 17.29 -1.20
C LEU A 336 -4.40 17.15 -1.72
N SER A 337 -3.58 18.21 -1.59
CA SER A 337 -2.14 18.19 -1.87
C SER A 337 -1.43 17.14 -1.01
N ASN A 338 -1.67 17.15 0.30
CA ASN A 338 -1.06 16.21 1.25
C ASN A 338 -1.43 14.73 1.00
N LEU A 339 -2.51 14.46 0.27
CA LEU A 339 -2.98 13.10 -0.02
C LEU A 339 -2.43 12.53 -1.34
N VAL A 340 -1.88 13.35 -2.24
CA VAL A 340 -1.44 12.87 -3.57
C VAL A 340 -0.37 11.79 -3.43
N GLU A 341 0.65 12.01 -2.61
CA GLU A 341 1.75 11.05 -2.41
C GLU A 341 1.25 9.71 -1.85
N ALA A 342 0.36 9.77 -0.86
CA ALA A 342 -0.24 8.60 -0.25
C ALA A 342 -1.01 7.75 -1.27
N PHE A 343 -1.87 8.37 -2.09
CA PHE A 343 -2.63 7.64 -3.12
C PHE A 343 -1.76 7.18 -4.30
N SER A 344 -0.75 7.97 -4.69
CA SER A 344 0.19 7.60 -5.76
C SER A 344 0.97 6.34 -5.40
N SER A 345 1.44 6.26 -4.15
CA SER A 345 2.14 5.09 -3.63
C SER A 345 1.27 3.82 -3.65
N LEU A 346 -0.06 3.95 -3.47
CA LEU A 346 -1.00 2.82 -3.52
C LEU A 346 -1.24 2.29 -4.94
N LEU A 347 -0.99 3.10 -5.97
CA LEU A 347 -1.12 2.72 -7.37
C LEU A 347 0.19 2.18 -7.97
N ASN A 348 1.30 2.27 -7.25
CA ASN A 348 2.61 1.90 -7.76
C ASN A 348 2.79 0.38 -7.91
N MET A 349 3.06 -0.08 -9.12
CA MET A 349 3.34 -1.48 -9.46
C MET A 349 4.11 -1.59 -10.80
N ASP A 350 4.68 -2.75 -11.09
CA ASP A 350 5.36 -2.98 -12.37
C ASP A 350 4.35 -3.19 -13.51
N TYR A 351 3.91 -2.10 -14.15
CA TYR A 351 2.89 -2.15 -15.20
C TYR A 351 3.31 -2.91 -16.46
N GLY A 352 4.61 -3.02 -16.75
CA GLY A 352 5.09 -3.87 -17.85
C GLY A 352 4.78 -5.35 -17.60
N VAL A 353 4.92 -5.81 -16.35
CA VAL A 353 4.49 -7.16 -15.94
C VAL A 353 2.98 -7.25 -15.94
N TYR A 354 2.30 -6.24 -15.41
CA TYR A 354 0.85 -6.19 -15.37
C TYR A 354 0.25 -6.46 -16.75
N TYR A 355 0.69 -5.78 -17.80
CA TYR A 355 0.17 -6.02 -19.16
C TYR A 355 0.66 -7.31 -19.79
N CYS A 356 1.92 -7.70 -19.59
CA CYS A 356 2.41 -9.01 -20.01
C CYS A 356 1.52 -10.14 -19.46
N VAL A 357 1.12 -10.07 -18.20
CA VAL A 357 0.31 -11.10 -17.56
C VAL A 357 -1.18 -10.93 -17.89
N SER A 358 -1.77 -9.79 -17.57
CA SER A 358 -3.20 -9.54 -17.70
C SER A 358 -3.70 -9.70 -19.14
N CYS A 359 -2.90 -9.30 -20.15
CA CYS A 359 -3.25 -9.50 -21.55
C CYS A 359 -3.07 -10.95 -22.03
N ASN A 360 -2.39 -11.83 -21.30
CA ASN A 360 -2.25 -13.25 -21.66
C ASN A 360 -3.25 -14.19 -20.98
N GLU A 361 -4.11 -13.72 -20.08
CA GLU A 361 -5.05 -14.62 -19.40
C GLU A 361 -6.31 -13.98 -18.80
N ALA A 362 -6.27 -12.72 -18.39
CA ALA A 362 -7.39 -12.08 -17.68
C ALA A 362 -8.25 -11.25 -18.64
N LEU A 363 -7.73 -10.15 -19.17
CA LEU A 363 -8.49 -9.19 -20.00
C LEU A 363 -9.12 -9.85 -21.24
N PRO A 364 -8.44 -10.73 -21.99
CA PRO A 364 -9.06 -11.39 -23.15
C PRO A 364 -10.27 -12.27 -22.81
N ARG A 365 -10.44 -12.61 -21.53
CA ARG A 365 -11.58 -13.40 -21.03
C ARG A 365 -12.69 -12.52 -20.42
N ASN A 366 -12.48 -11.21 -20.37
CA ASN A 366 -13.42 -10.22 -19.88
C ASN A 366 -13.93 -9.41 -21.08
N GLU A 367 -15.24 -9.35 -21.29
CA GLU A 367 -15.79 -8.61 -22.42
C GLU A 367 -15.93 -7.12 -22.09
N TYR A 368 -15.35 -6.26 -22.93
CA TYR A 368 -15.49 -4.81 -22.79
C TYR A 368 -16.96 -4.35 -22.78
N ALA A 369 -17.82 -4.97 -23.61
CA ALA A 369 -19.25 -4.68 -23.62
C ALA A 369 -19.94 -5.01 -22.27
N SER A 370 -19.46 -6.05 -21.58
CA SER A 370 -19.96 -6.42 -20.25
C SER A 370 -19.49 -5.43 -19.18
N TYR A 371 -18.25 -4.95 -19.27
CA TYR A 371 -17.76 -3.84 -18.44
C TYR A 371 -18.59 -2.57 -18.61
N GLU A 372 -18.84 -2.13 -19.84
CA GLU A 372 -19.66 -0.94 -20.13
C GLU A 372 -21.11 -1.12 -19.64
N LYS A 373 -21.68 -2.32 -19.79
CA LYS A 373 -23.01 -2.65 -19.28
C LYS A 373 -23.05 -2.63 -17.74
N ASN A 374 -21.99 -3.05 -17.08
CA ASN A 374 -21.85 -2.95 -15.62
C ASN A 374 -21.84 -1.48 -15.18
N ALA A 375 -20.97 -0.68 -15.78
CA ALA A 375 -20.85 0.74 -15.49
C ALA A 375 -22.15 1.52 -15.74
N ALA A 376 -22.88 1.21 -16.83
CA ALA A 376 -24.12 1.88 -17.20
C ALA A 376 -25.27 1.69 -16.20
N GLN A 377 -25.21 0.69 -15.31
CA GLN A 377 -26.20 0.53 -14.23
C GLN A 377 -26.13 1.64 -13.17
N PHE A 378 -25.01 2.37 -13.12
CA PHE A 378 -24.74 3.41 -12.13
C PHE A 378 -24.67 4.78 -12.81
N GLU A 379 -25.80 5.27 -13.32
CA GLU A 379 -25.87 6.52 -14.12
C GLU A 379 -25.19 7.72 -13.45
N LYS A 380 -25.26 7.82 -12.11
CA LYS A 380 -24.64 8.92 -11.35
C LYS A 380 -23.10 8.89 -11.34
N LEU A 381 -22.47 7.77 -11.68
CA LEU A 381 -21.01 7.65 -11.85
C LEU A 381 -20.52 8.06 -13.25
N LYS A 382 -21.43 8.24 -14.21
CA LYS A 382 -21.15 8.73 -15.57
C LYS A 382 -20.01 7.98 -16.27
N GLY A 383 -20.08 6.65 -16.30
CA GLY A 383 -19.10 5.82 -17.01
C GLY A 383 -18.25 4.91 -16.12
N GLY A 384 -18.61 4.74 -14.84
CA GLY A 384 -17.90 3.85 -13.92
C GLY A 384 -16.54 4.42 -13.52
N ILE A 385 -15.50 3.59 -13.57
CA ILE A 385 -14.11 3.96 -13.22
C ILE A 385 -13.22 3.85 -14.47
N SER A 386 -13.03 4.95 -15.20
CA SER A 386 -12.38 4.95 -16.51
C SER A 386 -10.94 4.45 -16.49
N PHE A 387 -10.27 4.52 -15.33
CA PHE A 387 -8.92 4.00 -15.13
C PHE A 387 -8.74 2.58 -15.67
N TYR A 388 -9.66 1.66 -15.37
CA TYR A 388 -9.60 0.25 -15.80
C TYR A 388 -10.11 0.02 -17.22
N LYS A 389 -10.88 0.96 -17.77
CA LYS A 389 -11.38 0.90 -19.16
C LYS A 389 -10.21 0.85 -20.15
N SER A 390 -9.14 1.59 -19.85
CA SER A 390 -7.93 1.64 -20.67
C SER A 390 -7.22 0.30 -20.81
N ASP A 391 -7.33 -0.60 -19.83
CA ASP A 391 -6.67 -1.91 -19.87
C ASP A 391 -7.25 -2.82 -20.96
N PHE A 392 -8.55 -2.71 -21.24
CA PHE A 392 -9.17 -3.39 -22.38
C PHE A 392 -8.56 -2.92 -23.70
N LYS A 393 -8.34 -1.61 -23.86
CA LYS A 393 -7.79 -1.04 -25.09
C LYS A 393 -6.32 -1.41 -25.28
N VAL A 394 -5.55 -1.38 -24.20
CA VAL A 394 -4.16 -1.87 -24.20
C VAL A 394 -4.14 -3.33 -24.64
N CYS A 395 -4.91 -4.21 -24.01
CA CYS A 395 -4.86 -5.64 -24.31
C CYS A 395 -5.44 -6.02 -25.69
N GLU A 396 -6.43 -5.27 -26.20
CA GLU A 396 -6.89 -5.41 -27.58
C GLU A 396 -5.74 -5.17 -28.57
N GLN A 397 -4.97 -4.09 -28.40
CA GLN A 397 -3.80 -3.81 -29.26
C GLN A 397 -2.63 -4.75 -28.98
N TRP A 398 -2.42 -5.12 -27.72
CA TRP A 398 -1.37 -6.04 -27.29
C TRP A 398 -1.54 -7.41 -27.97
N ASN A 399 -2.77 -7.88 -28.16
CA ASN A 399 -3.05 -9.17 -28.77
C ASN A 399 -3.51 -9.10 -30.22
N ALA A 400 -3.42 -7.94 -30.89
CA ALA A 400 -3.94 -7.73 -32.24
C ALA A 400 -3.38 -8.72 -33.29
N THR A 401 -2.22 -9.32 -33.03
CA THR A 401 -1.56 -10.30 -33.91
C THR A 401 -1.72 -11.75 -33.44
N LYS A 402 -2.49 -12.01 -32.37
CA LYS A 402 -2.68 -13.35 -31.81
C LYS A 402 -3.99 -13.97 -32.30
N ASP A 403 -3.92 -15.25 -32.64
CA ASP A 403 -5.10 -16.02 -33.05
C ASP A 403 -5.97 -16.42 -31.85
N SER A 404 -5.35 -16.68 -30.69
CA SER A 404 -6.06 -17.04 -29.46
C SER A 404 -5.17 -16.85 -28.22
N VAL A 405 -5.81 -16.75 -27.06
CA VAL A 405 -5.15 -16.67 -25.75
C VAL A 405 -5.39 -17.98 -24.99
N ALA A 406 -4.40 -18.48 -24.27
CA ALA A 406 -4.49 -19.75 -23.56
C ALA A 406 -5.57 -19.73 -22.48
N VAL A 407 -6.40 -20.77 -22.44
CA VAL A 407 -7.40 -20.96 -21.38
C VAL A 407 -6.77 -21.77 -20.25
N ILE A 408 -6.60 -21.15 -19.09
CA ILE A 408 -6.08 -21.81 -17.90
C ILE A 408 -7.27 -22.34 -17.08
N SER A 409 -7.30 -23.66 -16.88
CA SER A 409 -8.31 -24.33 -16.06
C SER A 409 -7.85 -24.43 -14.60
N VAL A 410 -8.81 -24.26 -13.69
CA VAL A 410 -8.64 -24.45 -12.23
C VAL A 410 -9.65 -25.46 -11.67
N GLU A 411 -10.26 -26.27 -12.54
CA GLU A 411 -11.38 -27.16 -12.18
C GLU A 411 -10.97 -28.28 -11.21
N SER A 412 -9.71 -28.72 -11.21
CA SER A 412 -9.27 -29.81 -10.34
C SER A 412 -9.30 -29.43 -8.85
N LEU A 413 -9.29 -28.13 -8.54
CA LEU A 413 -9.37 -27.62 -7.16
C LEU A 413 -10.63 -28.05 -6.42
N GLN A 414 -11.74 -28.34 -7.13
CA GLN A 414 -12.99 -28.80 -6.52
C GLN A 414 -12.77 -30.06 -5.65
N ASN A 415 -11.82 -30.89 -6.04
CA ASN A 415 -11.47 -32.14 -5.36
C ASN A 415 -10.12 -32.07 -4.62
N ALA A 416 -9.69 -30.87 -4.21
CA ALA A 416 -8.44 -30.67 -3.50
C ALA A 416 -8.33 -31.58 -2.26
N SER A 417 -7.22 -32.33 -2.16
CA SER A 417 -6.92 -33.20 -1.01
C SER A 417 -6.34 -32.45 0.19
N TYR A 418 -5.93 -31.20 -0.01
CA TYR A 418 -5.39 -30.29 1.01
C TYR A 418 -6.47 -29.30 1.48
N PRO A 419 -6.35 -28.75 2.70
CA PRO A 419 -7.27 -27.75 3.21
C PRO A 419 -7.06 -26.39 2.53
N VAL A 420 -8.16 -25.66 2.33
CA VAL A 420 -8.18 -24.30 1.75
C VAL A 420 -8.79 -23.31 2.75
N LEU A 421 -8.10 -22.19 2.98
CA LEU A 421 -8.60 -21.04 3.71
C LEU A 421 -8.86 -19.90 2.73
N ILE A 422 -10.05 -19.31 2.80
CA ILE A 422 -10.43 -18.12 2.05
C ILE A 422 -10.62 -16.99 3.05
N LEU A 423 -9.99 -15.85 2.79
CA LEU A 423 -10.14 -14.62 3.57
C LEU A 423 -10.79 -13.56 2.68
N SER A 424 -11.72 -12.78 3.23
CA SER A 424 -12.44 -11.76 2.46
C SER A 424 -12.76 -10.52 3.29
N GLY A 425 -12.49 -9.35 2.72
CA GLY A 425 -12.77 -8.06 3.35
C GLY A 425 -14.20 -7.59 3.08
N GLY A 426 -14.83 -6.99 4.08
CA GLY A 426 -16.17 -6.43 3.97
C GLY A 426 -16.26 -5.18 3.09
N TYR A 427 -15.19 -4.38 2.99
CA TYR A 427 -15.12 -3.20 2.11
C TYR A 427 -14.27 -3.41 0.86
N ASP A 428 -13.80 -4.63 0.60
CA ASP A 428 -12.95 -4.90 -0.57
C ASP A 428 -13.63 -4.45 -1.87
N PRO A 429 -13.08 -3.45 -2.59
CA PRO A 429 -13.72 -2.88 -3.77
C PRO A 429 -13.35 -3.61 -5.07
N ILE A 430 -12.45 -4.60 -5.02
CA ILE A 430 -11.93 -5.33 -6.18
C ILE A 430 -12.40 -6.78 -6.16
N THR A 431 -12.14 -7.47 -5.05
CA THR A 431 -12.50 -8.88 -4.81
C THR A 431 -13.48 -8.96 -3.65
N PRO A 432 -14.76 -8.60 -3.90
CA PRO A 432 -15.75 -8.46 -2.83
C PRO A 432 -15.99 -9.80 -2.11
N GLU A 433 -16.56 -9.72 -0.90
CA GLU A 433 -16.90 -10.86 -0.06
C GLU A 433 -17.65 -11.99 -0.79
N ASP A 434 -18.50 -11.62 -1.76
CA ASP A 434 -19.26 -12.56 -2.59
C ASP A 434 -18.36 -13.54 -3.36
N ASN A 435 -17.16 -13.12 -3.79
CA ASN A 435 -16.19 -14.00 -4.42
C ASN A 435 -15.79 -15.15 -3.48
N GLY A 436 -15.49 -14.82 -2.22
CA GLY A 436 -15.15 -15.81 -1.21
C GLY A 436 -16.28 -16.81 -0.98
N HIS A 437 -17.52 -16.32 -0.85
CA HIS A 437 -18.70 -17.17 -0.69
C HIS A 437 -18.98 -18.03 -1.93
N ASN A 438 -18.71 -17.52 -3.13
CA ASN A 438 -18.86 -18.27 -4.36
C ASN A 438 -17.83 -19.39 -4.46
N LEU A 439 -16.57 -19.13 -4.10
CA LEU A 439 -15.50 -20.11 -4.17
C LEU A 439 -15.65 -21.20 -3.11
N VAL A 440 -15.97 -20.84 -1.85
CA VAL A 440 -16.11 -21.83 -0.76
C VAL A 440 -17.20 -22.87 -1.06
N ARG A 441 -18.24 -22.50 -1.80
CA ARG A 441 -19.31 -23.43 -2.25
C ARG A 441 -18.85 -24.42 -3.32
N LYS A 442 -17.78 -24.12 -4.05
CA LYS A 442 -17.21 -24.96 -5.13
C LYS A 442 -16.16 -25.94 -4.62
N LEU A 443 -15.62 -25.75 -3.42
CA LEU A 443 -14.51 -26.53 -2.86
C LEU A 443 -15.00 -27.49 -1.77
N THR A 444 -14.41 -28.69 -1.71
CA THR A 444 -14.83 -29.75 -0.77
C THR A 444 -14.17 -29.66 0.61
N ASN A 445 -12.99 -29.06 0.70
CA ASN A 445 -12.20 -28.95 1.93
C ASN A 445 -11.76 -27.50 2.17
N SER A 446 -12.73 -26.60 2.29
CA SER A 446 -12.49 -25.17 2.42
C SER A 446 -13.20 -24.54 3.61
N LYS A 447 -12.62 -23.45 4.13
CA LYS A 447 -13.23 -22.55 5.11
C LYS A 447 -13.11 -21.12 4.63
N ILE A 448 -14.09 -20.30 4.99
CA ILE A 448 -14.07 -18.85 4.75
C ILE A 448 -14.05 -18.12 6.08
N VAL A 449 -13.25 -17.06 6.16
CA VAL A 449 -13.24 -16.10 7.25
C VAL A 449 -13.46 -14.71 6.66
N VAL A 450 -14.51 -14.04 7.14
CA VAL A 450 -14.89 -12.71 6.65
C VAL A 450 -14.45 -11.67 7.67
N ALA A 451 -13.80 -10.62 7.18
CA ALA A 451 -13.36 -9.47 7.95
C ALA A 451 -14.26 -8.26 7.62
N PRO A 452 -15.43 -8.11 8.28
CA PRO A 452 -16.48 -7.19 7.84
C PRO A 452 -16.07 -5.72 7.86
N THR A 453 -15.12 -5.35 8.73
CA THR A 453 -14.68 -3.96 8.93
C THR A 453 -13.37 -3.62 8.20
N TYR A 454 -12.86 -4.55 7.38
CA TYR A 454 -11.60 -4.40 6.65
C TYR A 454 -11.80 -4.39 5.15
N GLY A 455 -10.85 -3.79 4.45
CA GLY A 455 -10.79 -3.74 2.98
C GLY A 455 -10.05 -4.94 2.40
N HIS A 456 -9.24 -4.68 1.39
CA HIS A 456 -8.48 -5.68 0.66
C HIS A 456 -7.38 -6.34 1.52
N THR A 457 -7.16 -7.64 1.35
CA THR A 457 -6.15 -8.47 2.03
C THR A 457 -6.23 -8.45 3.57
N PRO A 458 -7.39 -8.81 4.18
CA PRO A 458 -7.53 -8.86 5.64
C PRO A 458 -6.58 -9.84 6.32
N GLY A 459 -5.96 -10.78 5.59
CA GLY A 459 -4.99 -11.73 6.12
C GLY A 459 -3.72 -11.10 6.69
N PHE A 460 -3.42 -9.83 6.40
CA PHE A 460 -2.29 -9.08 6.97
C PHE A 460 -2.63 -8.22 8.19
N THR A 461 -3.85 -8.31 8.72
CA THR A 461 -4.20 -7.69 10.01
C THR A 461 -3.70 -8.56 11.17
N ASP A 462 -3.63 -8.03 12.39
CA ASP A 462 -3.25 -8.84 13.57
C ASP A 462 -4.14 -10.08 13.74
N ILE A 463 -5.45 -9.91 13.53
CA ILE A 463 -6.41 -11.02 13.55
C ILE A 463 -6.13 -12.00 12.39
N GLY A 464 -5.90 -11.49 11.18
CA GLY A 464 -5.61 -12.29 9.99
C GLY A 464 -4.32 -13.10 10.10
N ASN A 465 -3.28 -12.50 10.65
CA ASN A 465 -1.98 -13.12 10.94
C ASN A 465 -2.14 -14.33 11.87
N GLU A 466 -2.95 -14.20 12.93
CA GLU A 466 -3.24 -15.33 13.83
C GLU A 466 -4.15 -16.38 13.18
N VAL A 467 -5.16 -15.97 12.41
CA VAL A 467 -6.05 -16.89 11.68
C VAL A 467 -5.25 -17.76 10.70
N THR A 468 -4.38 -17.16 9.90
CA THR A 468 -3.57 -17.85 8.90
C THR A 468 -2.54 -18.79 9.53
N LYS A 469 -1.88 -18.35 10.61
CA LYS A 469 -0.99 -19.20 11.41
C LYS A 469 -1.73 -20.40 12.02
N ASN A 470 -2.87 -20.17 12.70
CA ASN A 470 -3.67 -21.23 13.29
C ASN A 470 -4.20 -22.21 12.24
N PHE A 471 -4.51 -21.73 11.05
CA PHE A 471 -4.90 -22.56 9.92
C PHE A 471 -3.76 -23.48 9.45
N ILE A 472 -2.54 -22.97 9.32
CA ILE A 472 -1.38 -23.79 8.93
C ILE A 472 -1.08 -24.87 9.99
N GLU A 473 -1.19 -24.53 11.27
CA GLU A 473 -0.91 -25.47 12.37
C GLU A 473 -2.02 -26.51 12.57
N ALA A 474 -3.28 -26.10 12.47
CA ALA A 474 -4.44 -26.95 12.69
C ALA A 474 -5.65 -26.53 11.81
N PRO A 475 -5.68 -26.91 10.52
CA PRO A 475 -6.70 -26.46 9.56
C PRO A 475 -8.14 -26.74 10.03
N SER A 476 -8.36 -27.87 10.70
CA SER A 476 -9.67 -28.26 11.24
C SER A 476 -10.16 -27.37 12.39
N LYS A 477 -9.26 -26.64 13.06
CA LYS A 477 -9.55 -25.83 14.25
C LYS A 477 -9.56 -24.32 14.02
N VAL A 478 -9.29 -23.83 12.79
CA VAL A 478 -9.35 -22.38 12.53
C VAL A 478 -10.73 -21.82 12.90
N ASP A 479 -10.71 -20.69 13.61
CA ASP A 479 -11.90 -19.95 14.01
C ASP A 479 -12.41 -19.11 12.85
N VAL A 480 -13.59 -19.48 12.33
CA VAL A 480 -14.20 -18.77 11.20
C VAL A 480 -14.88 -17.46 11.61
N ASN A 481 -15.06 -17.24 12.91
CA ASN A 481 -15.66 -16.04 13.47
C ASN A 481 -14.62 -15.11 14.12
N ALA A 482 -13.33 -15.25 13.79
CA ALA A 482 -12.24 -14.51 14.43
C ALA A 482 -12.41 -12.98 14.37
N TYR A 483 -13.09 -12.44 13.36
CA TYR A 483 -13.38 -11.01 13.24
C TYR A 483 -14.70 -10.58 13.88
N SER A 484 -15.44 -11.47 14.55
CA SER A 484 -16.73 -11.12 15.18
C SER A 484 -16.61 -10.04 16.27
N GLU A 485 -15.44 -9.96 16.92
CA GLU A 485 -15.11 -8.95 17.92
C GLU A 485 -14.19 -7.84 17.37
N ALA A 486 -13.93 -7.84 16.05
CA ALA A 486 -13.10 -6.80 15.44
C ALA A 486 -13.72 -5.42 15.64
N GLU A 487 -12.86 -4.44 15.93
CA GLU A 487 -13.31 -3.07 16.07
C GLU A 487 -14.02 -2.58 14.81
N LYS A 488 -15.16 -1.93 15.02
CA LYS A 488 -15.92 -1.25 13.97
C LYS A 488 -15.07 -0.14 13.34
N VAL A 489 -15.45 0.24 12.13
CA VAL A 489 -14.93 1.46 11.51
C VAL A 489 -15.38 2.64 12.35
N SER A 490 -14.44 3.51 12.72
CA SER A 490 -14.72 4.76 13.41
C SER A 490 -14.47 5.91 12.45
N PHE A 491 -15.53 6.41 11.81
CA PHE A 491 -15.38 7.49 10.83
C PHE A 491 -14.79 8.74 11.48
N VAL A 492 -13.77 9.29 10.84
CA VAL A 492 -13.05 10.46 11.34
C VAL A 492 -13.92 11.70 11.18
N SER A 493 -14.26 12.30 12.32
CA SER A 493 -15.07 13.52 12.47
C SER A 493 -14.28 14.58 13.26
N ASN A 494 -14.84 15.78 13.37
CA ASN A 494 -14.38 16.78 14.34
C ASN A 494 -12.86 17.07 14.27
N ILE A 495 -12.37 17.36 13.06
CA ILE A 495 -10.97 17.73 12.78
C ILE A 495 -10.84 19.25 12.67
N GLU A 496 -9.84 19.79 13.35
CA GLU A 496 -9.36 21.16 13.15
C GLU A 496 -8.43 21.17 11.94
N MET A 497 -8.92 21.75 10.84
CA MET A 497 -8.22 21.74 9.56
C MET A 497 -6.96 22.61 9.63
N ASN A 498 -5.82 22.01 9.31
CA ASN A 498 -4.55 22.71 9.20
C ASN A 498 -3.60 21.89 8.30
N ALA A 499 -3.40 22.37 7.08
CA ALA A 499 -2.59 21.67 6.08
C ALA A 499 -1.12 21.48 6.51
N GLY A 500 -0.64 22.30 7.46
CA GLY A 500 0.74 22.22 7.93
C GLY A 500 1.03 21.12 8.95
N ILE A 501 0.00 20.44 9.44
CA ILE A 501 0.18 19.28 10.32
C ILE A 501 0.81 18.11 9.58
N SER A 502 0.49 17.93 8.30
CA SER A 502 1.09 16.90 7.46
C SER A 502 2.59 17.10 7.34
N GLU A 503 3.02 18.30 6.96
CA GLU A 503 4.43 18.66 6.81
C GLU A 503 5.21 18.53 8.13
N MET A 504 4.58 18.93 9.25
CA MET A 504 5.15 18.69 10.59
C MET A 504 5.30 17.19 10.86
N GLY A 505 4.29 16.37 10.54
CA GLY A 505 4.33 14.91 10.67
C GLY A 505 5.47 14.28 9.88
N THR A 506 5.60 14.65 8.60
CA THR A 506 6.68 14.16 7.71
C THR A 506 8.06 14.56 8.24
N SER A 507 8.24 15.82 8.64
CA SER A 507 9.50 16.29 9.23
C SER A 507 9.88 15.51 10.50
N LEU A 508 8.89 15.19 11.34
CA LEU A 508 9.11 14.46 12.59
C LEU A 508 9.34 12.97 12.40
N SER A 509 8.83 12.36 11.32
CA SER A 509 9.05 10.94 11.02
C SER A 509 10.43 10.70 10.40
N GLN A 510 10.91 11.61 9.55
CA GLN A 510 12.22 11.49 8.89
C GLN A 510 13.40 11.76 9.84
N LEU A 511 13.21 12.61 10.86
CA LEU A 511 14.23 12.97 11.87
C LEU A 511 15.58 13.44 11.26
N ASP A 512 15.58 14.19 10.16
CA ASP A 512 16.81 14.76 9.59
C ASP A 512 17.56 15.61 10.64
N PRO A 513 18.77 15.20 11.08
CA PRO A 513 19.51 15.92 12.11
C PRO A 513 19.88 17.35 11.71
N PHE A 514 20.07 17.63 10.42
CA PHE A 514 20.39 18.98 9.95
C PHE A 514 19.19 19.91 10.02
N PHE A 515 18.00 19.38 9.75
CA PHE A 515 16.76 20.12 9.84
C PHE A 515 16.24 20.21 11.29
N ILE A 516 16.17 19.11 12.06
CA ILE A 516 15.59 19.12 13.42
C ILE A 516 16.59 19.57 14.50
N GLY A 517 17.90 19.40 14.27
CA GLY A 517 18.95 19.74 15.23
C GLY A 517 18.88 21.17 15.80
N PRO A 518 18.76 22.22 14.97
CA PRO A 518 18.61 23.59 15.45
C PRO A 518 17.40 23.79 16.37
N LEU A 519 16.26 23.18 16.04
CA LEU A 519 15.04 23.22 16.86
C LEU A 519 15.26 22.52 18.21
N ALA A 520 15.90 21.35 18.22
CA ALA A 520 16.22 20.62 19.45
C ALA A 520 17.16 21.42 20.37
N ILE A 521 18.19 22.07 19.80
CA ILE A 521 19.09 22.97 20.55
C ILE A 521 18.32 24.16 21.12
N ALA A 522 17.45 24.79 20.33
CA ALA A 522 16.61 25.89 20.80
C ALA A 522 15.72 25.47 21.97
N VAL A 523 15.07 24.31 21.89
CA VAL A 523 14.28 23.74 22.98
C VAL A 523 15.13 23.47 24.22
N PHE A 524 16.33 22.93 24.07
CA PHE A 524 17.26 22.74 25.17
C PHE A 524 17.67 24.07 25.84
N VAL A 525 17.99 25.10 25.06
CA VAL A 525 18.32 26.45 25.56
C VAL A 525 17.14 27.05 26.34
N MET A 526 15.92 26.91 25.83
CA MET A 526 14.70 27.34 26.52
C MET A 526 14.53 26.62 27.87
N ILE A 527 14.67 25.30 27.90
CA ILE A 527 14.56 24.49 29.12
C ILE A 527 15.63 24.91 30.15
N ALA A 528 16.90 24.98 29.72
CA ALA A 528 18.01 25.37 30.58
C ALA A 528 17.79 26.78 31.17
N PHE A 529 17.31 27.73 30.37
CA PHE A 529 17.01 29.08 30.83
C PHE A 529 15.91 29.10 31.90
N VAL A 530 14.81 28.36 31.69
CA VAL A 530 13.71 28.26 32.66
C VAL A 530 14.22 27.74 34.01
N PHE A 531 15.04 26.69 34.02
CA PHE A 531 15.63 26.15 35.25
C PHE A 531 16.60 27.13 35.93
N ILE A 532 17.56 27.68 35.17
CA ILE A 532 18.58 28.60 35.70
C ILE A 532 17.93 29.87 36.25
N TYR A 533 16.97 30.44 35.53
CA TYR A 533 16.28 31.65 35.97
C TYR A 533 15.46 31.39 37.23
N THR A 534 14.68 30.31 37.27
CA THR A 534 13.88 29.94 38.45
C THR A 534 14.76 29.83 39.69
N PHE A 535 15.92 29.19 39.57
CA PHE A 535 16.90 29.07 40.65
C PHE A 535 17.52 30.43 41.07
N ASN A 536 17.93 31.25 40.10
CA ASN A 536 18.55 32.55 40.37
C ASN A 536 17.55 33.60 40.90
N PHE A 537 16.28 33.48 40.56
CA PHE A 537 15.19 34.32 41.09
C PHE A 537 14.99 34.06 42.58
N ILE A 538 15.00 32.78 43.01
CA ILE A 538 14.96 32.39 44.43
C ILE A 538 16.14 32.98 45.20
N LYS A 539 17.33 33.03 44.58
CA LYS A 539 18.54 33.63 45.15
C LYS A 539 18.57 35.17 45.14
N LYS A 540 17.50 35.85 44.66
CA LYS A 540 17.41 37.32 44.55
C LYS A 540 18.60 37.95 43.80
N LYS A 541 19.14 37.25 42.79
CA LYS A 541 20.36 37.68 42.06
C LYS A 541 20.17 38.95 41.22
N TYR A 542 18.94 39.27 40.81
CA TYR A 542 18.64 40.37 39.88
C TYR A 542 18.08 41.57 40.63
N ASN A 543 18.68 42.75 40.42
CA ASN A 543 18.39 43.93 41.23
C ASN A 543 17.56 45.00 40.52
N THR A 544 17.62 45.09 39.19
CA THR A 544 16.89 46.12 38.44
C THR A 544 15.52 45.63 37.99
N MET A 545 14.52 46.51 37.98
CA MET A 545 13.17 46.16 37.51
C MET A 545 13.15 45.71 36.04
N PRO A 546 13.88 46.36 35.10
CA PRO A 546 13.90 45.92 33.71
C PRO A 546 14.44 44.50 33.51
N ASP A 547 15.50 44.14 34.24
CA ASP A 547 16.10 42.81 34.17
C ASP A 547 15.16 41.72 34.73
N LYS A 548 14.46 42.01 35.83
CA LYS A 548 13.42 41.11 36.35
C LYS A 548 12.29 40.89 35.35
N VAL A 549 11.76 41.97 34.77
CA VAL A 549 10.62 41.88 33.85
C VAL A 549 10.97 41.09 32.60
N ILE A 550 12.11 41.35 31.95
CA ILE A 550 12.46 40.62 30.72
C ILE A 550 12.68 39.13 30.98
N ARG A 551 13.25 38.76 32.13
CA ARG A 551 13.47 37.34 32.47
C ARG A 551 12.18 36.63 32.83
N ILE A 552 11.23 37.29 33.51
CA ILE A 552 9.88 36.76 33.72
C ILE A 552 9.19 36.54 32.36
N LEU A 553 9.17 37.55 31.49
CA LEU A 553 8.56 37.45 30.16
C LEU A 553 9.20 36.33 29.35
N SER A 554 10.52 36.27 29.25
CA SER A 554 11.25 35.23 28.51
C SER A 554 11.01 33.83 29.08
N THR A 555 10.86 33.71 30.41
CA THR A 555 10.54 32.43 31.06
C THR A 555 9.12 31.99 30.72
N ILE A 556 8.13 32.89 30.82
CA ILE A 556 6.74 32.59 30.45
C ILE A 556 6.66 32.19 28.98
N THR A 557 7.26 32.97 28.08
CA THR A 557 7.29 32.65 26.64
C THR A 557 7.93 31.29 26.39
N SER A 558 9.07 31.00 27.02
CA SER A 558 9.77 29.72 26.86
C SER A 558 8.96 28.54 27.40
N VAL A 559 8.31 28.69 28.56
CA VAL A 559 7.44 27.63 29.11
C VAL A 559 6.28 27.33 28.17
N ILE A 560 5.63 28.36 27.63
CA ILE A 560 4.55 28.19 26.67
C ILE A 560 5.08 27.54 25.39
N GLY A 561 6.22 27.98 24.86
CA GLY A 561 6.85 27.41 23.66
C GLY A 561 7.25 25.94 23.81
N ILE A 562 7.87 25.58 24.93
CA ILE A 562 8.22 24.18 25.25
C ILE A 562 6.96 23.32 25.36
N PHE A 563 5.94 23.80 26.08
CA PHE A 563 4.66 23.10 26.20
C PHE A 563 4.03 22.89 24.81
N LEU A 564 4.04 23.92 23.97
CA LEU A 564 3.47 23.89 22.63
C LEU A 564 4.12 22.82 21.76
N ILE A 565 5.45 22.85 21.59
CA ILE A 565 6.15 21.89 20.73
C ILE A 565 6.02 20.45 21.26
N ALA A 566 6.13 20.27 22.58
CA ALA A 566 6.01 18.94 23.18
C ALA A 566 4.62 18.32 22.93
N ASN A 567 3.55 19.11 23.11
CA ASN A 567 2.19 18.59 22.91
C ASN A 567 1.81 18.45 21.44
N PHE A 568 2.34 19.28 20.52
CA PHE A 568 2.16 19.03 19.09
C PHE A 568 2.83 17.73 18.65
N VAL A 569 4.08 17.48 19.08
CA VAL A 569 4.77 16.20 18.78
C VAL A 569 3.97 15.03 19.33
N LEU A 570 3.49 15.11 20.58
CA LEU A 570 2.66 14.05 21.16
C LEU A 570 1.33 13.87 20.42
N ALA A 571 0.68 14.95 20.01
CA ALA A 571 -0.57 14.89 19.25
C ALA A 571 -0.36 14.21 17.90
N VAL A 572 0.67 14.61 17.14
CA VAL A 572 1.03 14.03 15.86
C VAL A 572 1.34 12.55 16.00
N LEU A 573 2.19 12.15 16.96
CA LEU A 573 2.54 10.75 17.19
C LEU A 573 1.30 9.91 17.54
N LYS A 574 0.45 10.40 18.46
CA LYS A 574 -0.74 9.67 18.88
C LYS A 574 -1.80 9.56 17.77
N VAL A 575 -1.99 10.63 16.99
CA VAL A 575 -2.91 10.59 15.84
C VAL A 575 -2.35 9.67 14.75
N SER A 576 -1.05 9.71 14.50
CA SER A 576 -0.39 8.81 13.55
C SER A 576 -0.52 7.33 13.92
N GLU A 577 -0.45 7.01 15.22
CA GLU A 577 -0.61 5.64 15.72
C GLU A 577 -2.03 5.13 15.52
N ILE A 578 -3.04 6.00 15.65
CA ILE A 578 -4.44 5.65 15.44
C ILE A 578 -4.74 5.54 13.94
N ASN A 579 -4.46 6.62 13.20
CA ASN A 579 -4.74 6.73 11.77
C ASN A 579 -3.90 7.88 11.17
N TYR A 580 -2.81 7.51 10.51
CA TYR A 580 -1.87 8.43 9.87
C TYR A 580 -2.52 9.39 8.88
N PHE A 581 -3.54 8.94 8.13
CA PHE A 581 -4.16 9.74 7.08
C PHE A 581 -4.93 10.96 7.61
N ILE A 582 -5.23 11.01 8.91
CA ILE A 582 -5.84 12.19 9.56
C ILE A 582 -4.90 13.41 9.45
N LEU A 583 -3.58 13.19 9.52
CA LEU A 583 -2.58 14.27 9.54
C LEU A 583 -2.56 15.08 8.24
N ALA A 584 -3.00 14.48 7.11
CA ALA A 584 -3.15 15.20 5.85
C ALA A 584 -4.14 16.37 5.95
N PHE A 585 -5.11 16.27 6.87
CA PHE A 585 -6.17 17.26 7.09
C PHE A 585 -5.87 18.19 8.26
N GLY A 586 -5.34 17.67 9.37
CA GLY A 586 -5.13 18.42 10.60
C GLY A 586 -5.06 17.56 11.85
N LEU A 587 -5.66 18.02 12.96
CA LEU A 587 -5.72 17.29 14.23
C LEU A 587 -7.16 17.19 14.74
N PRO A 588 -7.52 16.14 15.50
CA PRO A 588 -8.78 16.09 16.21
C PRO A 588 -9.01 17.32 17.10
N THR A 589 -10.26 17.77 17.21
CA THR A 589 -10.64 18.98 17.97
C THR A 589 -10.30 18.91 19.46
N THR A 590 -10.03 17.71 19.99
CA THR A 590 -9.46 17.51 21.34
C THR A 590 -8.11 18.23 21.51
N TYR A 591 -7.42 18.55 20.41
CA TYR A 591 -6.16 19.30 20.37
C TYR A 591 -6.33 20.81 20.05
N ASN A 592 -7.56 21.35 20.01
CA ASN A 592 -7.80 22.78 19.69
C ASN A 592 -7.08 23.76 20.61
N TYR A 593 -6.76 23.32 21.84
CA TYR A 593 -5.97 24.11 22.76
C TYR A 593 -4.56 24.42 22.22
N LEU A 594 -3.98 23.60 21.34
CA LEU A 594 -2.67 23.85 20.72
C LEU A 594 -2.70 25.05 19.79
N PHE A 595 -3.73 25.13 18.93
CA PHE A 595 -3.93 26.27 18.03
C PHE A 595 -4.28 27.56 18.80
N THR A 596 -4.95 27.46 19.95
CA THR A 596 -5.12 28.62 20.84
C THR A 596 -3.79 29.00 21.52
N THR A 597 -3.01 28.01 21.95
CA THR A 597 -1.73 28.21 22.64
C THR A 597 -0.69 28.84 21.72
N ILE A 598 -0.68 28.54 20.42
CA ILE A 598 0.26 29.16 19.48
C ILE A 598 0.02 30.67 19.30
N ILE A 599 -1.24 31.11 19.38
CA ILE A 599 -1.60 32.54 19.36
C ILE A 599 -1.09 33.21 20.64
N ILE A 600 -1.34 32.60 21.81
CA ILE A 600 -0.86 33.10 23.10
C ILE A 600 0.67 33.18 23.09
N PHE A 601 1.34 32.13 22.64
CA PHE A 601 2.79 32.07 22.48
C PHE A 601 3.31 33.23 21.63
N SER A 602 2.71 33.46 20.46
CA SER A 602 3.09 34.52 19.53
C SER A 602 2.95 35.91 20.13
N ILE A 603 1.85 36.18 20.85
CA ILE A 603 1.65 37.45 21.57
C ILE A 603 2.73 37.65 22.64
N PHE A 604 3.01 36.64 23.47
CA PHE A 604 4.04 36.72 24.49
C PHE A 604 5.44 36.88 23.89
N LEU A 605 5.71 36.25 22.75
CA LEU A 605 6.99 36.39 22.04
C LEU A 605 7.18 37.82 21.53
N ILE A 606 6.16 38.40 20.90
CA ILE A 606 6.18 39.79 20.42
C ILE A 606 6.40 40.76 21.59
N LEU A 607 5.65 40.60 22.69
CA LEU A 607 5.80 41.44 23.88
C LEU A 607 7.20 41.33 24.49
N THR A 608 7.74 40.12 24.58
CA THR A 608 9.09 39.86 25.09
C THR A 608 10.15 40.52 24.20
N PHE A 609 10.04 40.37 22.88
CA PHE A 609 10.97 40.95 21.92
C PHE A 609 10.93 42.48 21.92
N LEU A 610 9.73 43.08 21.91
CA LEU A 610 9.56 44.53 21.99
C LEU A 610 10.13 45.09 23.30
N TYR A 611 9.87 44.43 24.43
CA TYR A 611 10.42 44.84 25.72
C TYR A 611 11.95 44.78 25.73
N PHE A 612 12.53 43.70 25.18
CA PHE A 612 13.97 43.54 25.05
C PHE A 612 14.60 44.69 24.27
N ILE A 613 14.05 45.04 23.09
CA ILE A 613 14.55 46.15 22.27
C ILE A 613 14.47 47.48 23.04
N LEU A 614 13.31 47.79 23.62
CA LEU A 614 13.07 49.06 24.31
C LEU A 614 13.94 49.24 25.57
N LYS A 615 14.37 48.14 26.20
CA LYS A 615 15.12 48.17 27.47
C LYS A 615 16.53 47.59 27.36
N ILE A 616 17.04 47.33 26.16
CA ILE A 616 18.31 46.61 25.93
C ILE A 616 19.52 47.16 26.71
N LYS A 617 19.59 48.49 26.90
CA LYS A 617 20.68 49.14 27.66
C LYS A 617 20.61 48.93 29.18
N LYS A 618 19.50 48.38 29.69
CA LYS A 618 19.20 48.20 31.12
C LYS A 618 19.10 46.72 31.52
N ILE A 619 19.47 45.81 30.63
CA ILE A 619 19.39 44.35 30.82
C ILE A 619 20.80 43.79 30.97
N ASP A 620 21.01 43.01 32.03
CA ASP A 620 22.28 42.32 32.28
C ASP A 620 22.32 41.00 31.49
N GLU A 621 23.52 40.54 31.12
CA GLU A 621 23.69 39.28 30.36
C GLU A 621 22.83 39.23 29.07
N ARG A 622 22.66 40.38 28.40
CA ARG A 622 21.78 40.53 27.23
C ARG A 622 21.97 39.50 26.12
N SER A 623 23.17 38.92 25.96
CA SER A 623 23.44 37.83 25.01
C SER A 623 22.69 36.54 25.35
N ILE A 624 22.57 36.20 26.63
CA ILE A 624 21.81 35.04 27.10
C ILE A 624 20.32 35.25 26.82
N ILE A 625 19.79 36.42 27.20
CA ILE A 625 18.38 36.77 26.94
C ILE A 625 18.09 36.76 25.44
N PHE A 626 18.96 37.34 24.63
CA PHE A 626 18.84 37.30 23.18
C PHE A 626 18.82 35.86 22.63
N SER A 627 19.68 34.98 23.13
CA SER A 627 19.73 33.57 22.69
C SER A 627 18.42 32.83 22.99
N VAL A 628 17.79 33.12 24.13
CA VAL A 628 16.49 32.52 24.51
C VAL A 628 15.37 33.08 23.65
N ILE A 629 15.33 34.39 23.43
CA ILE A 629 14.33 35.01 22.55
C ILE A 629 14.48 34.46 21.13
N PHE A 630 15.72 34.36 20.63
CA PHE A 630 16.02 33.76 19.33
C PHE A 630 15.57 32.29 19.25
N SER A 631 15.75 31.52 20.31
CA SER A 631 15.26 30.12 20.38
C SER A 631 13.74 30.03 20.26
N ASN A 632 13.01 30.96 20.90
CA ASN A 632 11.55 31.04 20.75
C ASN A 632 11.12 31.53 19.36
N ILE A 633 11.86 32.46 18.75
CA ILE A 633 11.66 32.88 17.35
C ILE A 633 11.89 31.69 16.42
N LEU A 634 12.94 30.91 16.64
CA LEU A 634 13.21 29.72 15.84
C LEU A 634 12.04 28.73 15.90
N LEU A 635 11.49 28.45 17.09
CA LEU A 635 10.28 27.63 17.20
C LEU A 635 9.12 28.16 16.35
N LEU A 636 8.87 29.48 16.38
CA LEU A 636 7.83 30.09 15.54
C LEU A 636 8.14 29.97 14.05
N ILE A 637 9.42 30.08 13.66
CA ILE A 637 9.86 29.88 12.27
C ILE A 637 9.54 28.46 11.80
N TYR A 638 9.81 27.42 12.61
CA TYR A 638 9.45 26.04 12.24
C TYR A 638 7.93 25.88 12.10
N MET A 639 7.16 26.43 13.05
CA MET A 639 5.70 26.38 12.97
C MET A 639 5.13 27.11 11.75
N THR A 640 5.80 28.16 11.29
CA THR A 640 5.44 28.90 10.07
C THR A 640 5.89 28.13 8.82
N TYR A 641 7.10 27.56 8.84
CA TYR A 641 7.65 26.74 7.76
C TYR A 641 6.75 25.56 7.47
N TRP A 642 6.33 24.84 8.51
CA TRP A 642 5.38 23.74 8.38
C TRP A 642 4.00 24.22 7.94
N GLY A 643 3.66 25.51 8.05
CA GLY A 643 2.32 26.03 7.72
C GLY A 643 1.30 25.86 8.84
N VAL A 644 1.74 25.49 10.05
CA VAL A 644 0.87 25.43 11.25
C VAL A 644 0.40 26.83 11.65
N VAL A 645 1.25 27.84 11.45
CA VAL A 645 0.92 29.26 11.62
C VAL A 645 0.89 29.94 10.26
N VAL A 646 -0.25 30.52 9.91
CA VAL A 646 -0.37 31.46 8.78
C VAL A 646 -0.16 32.88 9.34
N ILE A 647 0.94 33.53 8.95
CA ILE A 647 1.29 34.90 9.37
C ILE A 647 0.60 35.94 8.50
#